data_AF-A0A087DFG0-F1
#
_entry.id   AF-A0A087DFG0-F1
#
_cell.length_a   1.000
_cell.length_b   1.000
_cell.length_c   1.000
_cell.angle_alpha   90.00
_cell.angle_beta   90.00
_cell.angle_gamma   90.00
#
_symmetry.space_group_name_H-M   'P 1'
#
loop_
_entity.id
_entity.type
_entity.pdbx_description
1 polymer ?
#
loop_
_entity_poly.entity_id
_entity_poly.type
_entity_poly.pdbx_seq_one_letter_code
_entity_poly.pdbx_strand_id
1 'polypeptide(L)'
;MQLVNDDGNPAPHGPVLLDPDGVACALAPVRVGALVNGTTFSLPADGTAAHGLAASADCAPAENDDPYARYTLTLRNDGDDALTIDDLYLDLGVAASAAGADSAAGTAPAGGSAEPLDTPDAYLLLPYAGQSGRRLLVMPYDTTQFDLCEPLALAGTSIAVRCYLRAAARRHAAEYATHHWVNPARSFTLAPHRAASFTLLLAFAASEHDAASFLVRFAETPLGYEDGANGMQSLYHFLLDDPKSIHASRDMVNGSVSATITDGRLASLTTPTGGIEAIDPDMGFGDASVTYADGRSYSTIGQGGHRGEHGESVFRDGPLTIGFDFALDGGTLRYTLGLSNTGDAPVRLDDVNIPVPLNSRMAWGVDASQRMIRHTQVAGDNSFFLATPSDGKPPYLLCVPGDGMRWELFDMAPLPDRTGAKRDMYRIHLYGAGAAAEAATHEGGRWRLPTTSLTLGAGESRRFVFDLLWVPDYDQARAELVRHGKLDVQAVPGYTLPRDAEARILVDSRYENVSLTAEHPDSTAIRMISERTDESAGVHRRIFGVRLDRLGENLLTLHYGDGKVGWLEMFSTLPVGELIESRADYIARCQKNDPDVWYDGLLQERNTRTGALLNPDNYDEIKGWRIYEVTCDDPGLSKPAFLAAKNAERPVESQVRALDRYLTKFVWGGLQRTDAEEWPYGVYGVPDWKNLRDQRNLNGNEQLHIGRLWDFPHVALAWFMMYRIAVRNPQWVSLPATEYLKRAWGTFVAMYRYPDEVGYDYESKLDNTTPYKTGYYNELVIADVIDALRAEGETTKAAQLDAYWNHKADFLIRQAKDLFGSEYAFDTTGFETTQAVVDWGRGHAMRVWNTDGRSVTSYRAGDVERFDRYQRACNVACRGWLENGFYITGSDIRNDTMQYTLSYMSQMGGWSLLEDALYADGSPFKLLRLAYASLLSSWALINAGDEESDYGYWFPGAANQGASSGGFEPLPYATTWLGQPADRGYWIYGCETDLGYCGYLRGASLVVADDPDFGRVVYGGVETARQGAKAGDDPAEGTRVTRIAPTDGVNRQLHLLRSDTDRVHVLLADARFAEVTLEEFGHGRTAITLEIADAIDGRATLRAFTHDGTPMTIGRSTGADLTVPLRDGKVTITL
;
A
#
# COMPACT_ATOMS: atom_id res chain seq x y z
N MET A 1 -34.43 39.63 -20.20
CA MET A 1 -35.79 39.09 -20.00
C MET A 1 -36.58 40.11 -19.20
N GLN A 2 -37.82 40.42 -19.56
CA GLN A 2 -38.67 41.36 -18.79
C GLN A 2 -39.93 40.66 -18.32
N LEU A 3 -40.23 40.76 -17.02
CA LEU A 3 -41.50 40.30 -16.47
C LEU A 3 -42.50 41.46 -16.53
N VAL A 4 -43.58 41.28 -17.29
CA VAL A 4 -44.68 42.24 -17.36
C VAL A 4 -45.75 41.75 -16.39
N ASN A 5 -45.66 42.23 -15.15
CA ASN A 5 -46.70 42.03 -14.16
C ASN A 5 -47.66 43.21 -14.22
N ASP A 6 -48.94 42.99 -14.50
CA ASP A 6 -49.99 43.99 -14.27
C ASP A 6 -50.17 44.16 -12.75
N ASP A 7 -49.49 45.15 -12.17
CA ASP A 7 -49.79 45.85 -10.91
C ASP A 7 -50.53 45.06 -9.81
N GLY A 8 -50.08 43.85 -9.49
CA GLY A 8 -50.57 43.06 -8.36
C GLY A 8 -52.05 42.63 -8.45
N ASN A 9 -52.64 42.58 -9.65
CA ASN A 9 -54.02 42.11 -9.85
C ASN A 9 -54.00 40.80 -10.68
N PRO A 10 -54.72 39.73 -10.28
CA PRO A 10 -54.73 38.49 -11.03
C PRO A 10 -55.45 38.69 -12.38
N ALA A 11 -54.67 38.94 -13.42
CA ALA A 11 -55.16 38.76 -14.79
C ALA A 11 -55.58 37.28 -14.96
N PRO A 12 -56.60 36.97 -15.78
CA PRO A 12 -57.05 35.60 -16.01
C PRO A 12 -55.99 34.69 -16.69
N HIS A 13 -54.78 35.18 -16.93
CA HIS A 13 -53.76 34.58 -17.79
C HIS A 13 -52.34 34.48 -17.20
N GLY A 14 -52.14 34.61 -15.87
CA GLY A 14 -50.82 34.43 -15.21
C GLY A 14 -49.74 35.48 -15.56
N PRO A 15 -48.49 35.36 -15.05
CA PRO A 15 -47.41 36.27 -15.36
C PRO A 15 -47.00 36.21 -16.85
N VAL A 16 -46.62 37.35 -17.44
CA VAL A 16 -46.16 37.43 -18.84
C VAL A 16 -44.66 37.68 -18.90
N LEU A 17 -43.92 36.76 -19.51
CA LEU A 17 -42.48 36.88 -19.75
C LEU A 17 -42.23 37.38 -21.17
N LEU A 18 -41.44 38.44 -21.32
CA LEU A 18 -40.94 38.90 -22.62
C LEU A 18 -39.60 38.23 -22.92
N ASP A 19 -39.54 37.57 -24.07
CA ASP A 19 -38.29 37.03 -24.61
C ASP A 19 -37.34 38.17 -25.07
N PRO A 20 -36.07 37.87 -25.41
CA PRO A 20 -35.13 38.90 -25.86
C PRO A 20 -35.55 39.69 -27.10
N ASP A 21 -36.51 39.21 -27.90
CA ASP A 21 -37.03 39.90 -29.08
C ASP A 21 -38.32 40.69 -28.76
N GLY A 22 -38.75 40.71 -27.50
CA GLY A 22 -39.95 41.40 -27.03
C GLY A 22 -41.25 40.63 -27.28
N VAL A 23 -41.20 39.33 -27.59
CA VAL A 23 -42.40 38.51 -27.77
C VAL A 23 -42.92 38.01 -26.42
N ALA A 24 -44.23 38.13 -26.21
CA ALA A 24 -44.89 37.76 -24.97
C ALA A 24 -45.14 36.25 -24.87
N CYS A 25 -44.60 35.64 -23.80
CA CYS A 25 -44.90 34.30 -23.33
C CYS A 25 -45.76 34.41 -22.06
N ALA A 26 -47.08 34.31 -22.20
CA ALA A 26 -48.01 34.30 -21.07
C ALA A 26 -48.06 32.91 -20.42
N LEU A 27 -47.73 32.80 -19.14
CA LEU A 27 -47.81 31.55 -18.39
C LEU A 27 -49.27 31.23 -18.06
N ALA A 28 -49.73 30.01 -18.33
CA ALA A 28 -51.05 29.60 -17.85
C ALA A 28 -51.12 29.69 -16.32
N PRO A 29 -52.30 29.95 -15.70
CA PRO A 29 -52.43 29.95 -14.25
C PRO A 29 -51.93 28.63 -13.65
N VAL A 30 -50.84 28.72 -12.87
CA VAL A 30 -50.22 27.55 -12.25
C VAL A 30 -51.17 26.97 -11.22
N ARG A 31 -51.62 25.73 -11.42
CA ARG A 31 -52.45 25.03 -10.43
C ARG A 31 -51.54 24.27 -9.49
N VAL A 32 -51.71 24.51 -8.20
CA VAL A 32 -51.06 23.73 -7.15
C VAL A 32 -52.05 22.67 -6.68
N GLY A 33 -51.63 21.42 -6.62
CA GLY A 33 -52.40 20.35 -6.00
C GLY A 33 -51.55 19.58 -5.01
N ALA A 34 -52.21 19.06 -3.98
CA ALA A 34 -51.55 18.23 -2.98
C ALA A 34 -52.44 17.05 -2.57
N LEU A 35 -51.79 15.98 -2.16
CA LEU A 35 -52.37 14.88 -1.40
C LEU A 35 -51.79 14.93 0.00
N VAL A 36 -52.62 15.31 0.97
CA VAL A 36 -52.21 15.49 2.37
C VAL A 36 -53.01 14.55 3.24
N ASN A 37 -52.32 13.71 4.02
CA ASN A 37 -52.94 12.72 4.93
C ASN A 37 -54.06 11.90 4.23
N GLY A 38 -53.84 11.48 2.97
CA GLY A 38 -54.81 10.70 2.19
C GLY A 38 -55.96 11.49 1.54
N THR A 39 -55.98 12.82 1.64
CA THR A 39 -56.98 13.69 0.98
C THR A 39 -56.37 14.52 -0.15
N THR A 40 -56.85 14.36 -1.38
CA THR A 40 -56.43 15.17 -2.55
C THR A 40 -57.27 16.44 -2.67
N PHE A 41 -56.63 17.60 -2.85
CA PHE A 41 -57.32 18.85 -3.10
C PHE A 41 -56.44 19.84 -3.89
N SER A 42 -57.09 20.82 -4.51
CA SER A 42 -56.39 21.96 -5.14
C SER A 42 -56.10 23.05 -4.11
N LEU A 43 -54.91 23.62 -4.19
CA LEU A 43 -54.45 24.69 -3.31
C LEU A 43 -54.47 26.02 -4.07
N PRO A 44 -55.24 27.02 -3.60
CA PRO A 44 -55.09 28.39 -4.09
C PRO A 44 -53.66 28.87 -3.82
N ALA A 45 -52.98 29.40 -4.84
CA ALA A 45 -51.61 29.94 -4.71
C ALA A 45 -51.58 31.40 -4.21
N ASP A 46 -52.67 31.87 -3.58
CA ASP A 46 -52.87 33.23 -3.07
C ASP A 46 -52.65 33.35 -1.55
N GLY A 47 -52.18 32.27 -0.91
CA GLY A 47 -51.96 32.17 0.52
C GLY A 47 -53.16 31.65 1.32
N THR A 48 -54.28 31.31 0.66
CA THR A 48 -55.46 30.76 1.35
C THR A 48 -55.22 29.30 1.75
N ALA A 49 -55.40 28.98 3.04
CA ALA A 49 -55.21 27.62 3.55
C ALA A 49 -56.38 26.70 3.16
N ALA A 50 -56.06 25.50 2.71
CA ALA A 50 -57.00 24.38 2.54
C ALA A 50 -56.46 23.16 3.31
N HIS A 51 -57.31 22.54 4.14
CA HIS A 51 -56.91 21.40 4.99
C HIS A 51 -55.64 21.64 5.85
N GLY A 52 -55.45 22.87 6.33
CA GLY A 52 -54.30 23.27 7.16
C GLY A 52 -53.04 23.62 6.37
N LEU A 53 -53.01 23.45 5.04
CA LEU A 53 -51.89 23.81 4.18
C LEU A 53 -52.24 25.06 3.36
N ALA A 54 -51.43 26.11 3.45
CA ALA A 54 -51.50 27.30 2.61
C ALA A 54 -50.39 27.26 1.56
N ALA A 55 -50.69 27.73 0.35
CA ALA A 55 -49.72 27.87 -0.73
C ALA A 55 -49.70 29.32 -1.21
N SER A 56 -48.51 29.91 -1.37
CA SER A 56 -48.32 31.19 -2.05
C SER A 56 -47.28 31.02 -3.15
N ALA A 57 -47.52 31.62 -4.32
CA ALA A 57 -46.55 31.64 -5.41
C ALA A 57 -46.13 33.07 -5.74
N ASP A 58 -44.84 33.26 -6.01
CA ASP A 58 -44.28 34.52 -6.47
C ASP A 58 -43.42 34.28 -7.72
N CYS A 59 -43.46 35.23 -8.66
CA CYS A 59 -42.63 35.21 -9.86
C CYS A 59 -41.90 36.55 -9.97
N ALA A 60 -40.57 36.52 -9.89
CA ALA A 60 -39.73 37.71 -9.86
C ALA A 60 -38.57 37.60 -10.87
N PRO A 61 -38.16 38.69 -11.53
CA PRO A 61 -36.93 38.69 -12.32
C PRO A 61 -35.69 38.45 -11.42
N ALA A 62 -34.59 38.02 -12.01
CA ALA A 62 -33.29 37.95 -11.33
C ALA A 62 -32.86 39.32 -10.77
N GLU A 63 -32.13 39.33 -9.65
CA GLU A 63 -31.71 40.56 -8.95
C GLU A 63 -30.59 41.33 -9.70
N ASN A 64 -29.85 40.63 -10.57
CA ASN A 64 -28.89 41.19 -11.53
C ASN A 64 -29.46 41.01 -12.94
N ASP A 65 -28.99 41.75 -13.95
CA ASP A 65 -29.47 41.72 -15.37
C ASP A 65 -29.40 40.33 -16.09
N ASP A 66 -29.29 39.24 -15.34
CA ASP A 66 -29.33 37.87 -15.80
C ASP A 66 -30.66 37.51 -16.49
N PRO A 67 -30.59 36.70 -17.56
CA PRO A 67 -31.73 36.47 -18.44
C PRO A 67 -32.69 35.37 -17.94
N TYR A 68 -33.03 35.34 -16.65
CA TYR A 68 -33.99 34.39 -16.07
C TYR A 68 -34.95 35.02 -15.03
N ALA A 69 -36.08 34.36 -14.80
CA ALA A 69 -37.05 34.64 -13.74
C ALA A 69 -37.04 33.52 -12.71
N ARG A 70 -37.30 33.84 -11.44
CA ARG A 70 -37.54 32.87 -10.38
C ARG A 70 -39.03 32.75 -10.14
N TYR A 71 -39.54 31.52 -10.19
CA TYR A 71 -40.88 31.17 -9.74
C TYR A 71 -40.76 30.39 -8.44
N THR A 72 -41.26 30.93 -7.33
CA THR A 72 -41.14 30.34 -6.00
C THR A 72 -42.51 29.98 -5.45
N LEU A 73 -42.76 28.69 -5.23
CA LEU A 73 -43.90 28.19 -4.47
C LEU A 73 -43.50 28.07 -3.00
N THR A 74 -44.20 28.76 -2.10
CA THR A 74 -44.07 28.59 -0.66
C THR A 74 -45.29 27.86 -0.11
N LEU A 75 -45.06 26.76 0.60
CA LEU A 75 -46.07 26.04 1.36
C LEU A 75 -45.92 26.36 2.84
N ARG A 76 -47.02 26.65 3.53
CA ARG A 76 -47.05 26.91 4.98
C ARG A 76 -48.09 26.02 5.64
N ASN A 77 -47.71 25.36 6.72
CA ASN A 77 -48.66 24.66 7.58
C ASN A 77 -49.28 25.66 8.56
N ASP A 78 -50.55 26.00 8.35
CA ASP A 78 -51.32 26.93 9.18
C ASP A 78 -52.01 26.24 10.36
N GLY A 79 -51.97 24.91 10.41
CA GLY A 79 -52.52 24.10 11.49
C GLY A 79 -51.55 23.86 12.64
N ASP A 80 -52.08 23.26 13.70
CA ASP A 80 -51.36 22.92 14.93
C ASP A 80 -50.71 21.52 14.90
N ASP A 81 -51.03 20.71 13.88
CA ASP A 81 -50.52 19.34 13.68
C ASP A 81 -49.58 19.25 12.47
N ALA A 82 -48.64 18.30 12.48
CA ALA A 82 -47.76 18.07 11.34
C ALA A 82 -48.55 17.48 10.15
N LEU A 83 -48.25 17.95 8.94
CA LEU A 83 -48.90 17.50 7.70
C LEU A 83 -47.96 16.59 6.92
N THR A 84 -48.41 15.39 6.53
CA THR A 84 -47.67 14.51 5.60
C THR A 84 -48.23 14.69 4.21
N ILE A 85 -47.36 15.08 3.28
CA ILE A 85 -47.71 15.43 1.91
C ILE A 85 -47.09 14.36 1.01
N ASP A 86 -47.94 13.48 0.50
CA ASP A 86 -47.53 12.33 -0.29
C ASP A 86 -47.33 12.71 -1.76
N ASP A 87 -48.23 13.53 -2.30
CA ASP A 87 -48.06 14.16 -3.60
C ASP A 87 -48.15 15.68 -3.45
N LEU A 88 -47.27 16.39 -4.16
CA LEU A 88 -47.30 17.83 -4.35
C LEU A 88 -46.95 18.10 -5.81
N TYR A 89 -47.81 18.80 -6.54
CA TYR A 89 -47.57 19.08 -7.95
C TYR A 89 -47.96 20.48 -8.38
N LEU A 90 -47.33 20.91 -9.46
CA LEU A 90 -47.57 22.15 -10.20
C LEU A 90 -48.03 21.80 -11.61
N ASP A 91 -49.19 22.28 -12.04
CA ASP A 91 -49.59 22.24 -13.44
C ASP A 91 -49.00 23.47 -14.15
N LEU A 92 -47.94 23.26 -14.93
CA LEU A 92 -47.20 24.31 -15.63
C LEU A 92 -47.56 24.32 -17.11
N GLY A 93 -47.80 25.50 -17.69
CA GLY A 93 -48.14 25.62 -19.10
C GLY A 93 -48.02 27.04 -19.63
N VAL A 94 -48.16 27.18 -20.94
CA VAL A 94 -48.21 28.49 -21.63
C VAL A 94 -49.64 28.72 -22.12
N ALA A 95 -50.18 29.93 -21.88
CA ALA A 95 -51.50 30.31 -22.33
C ALA A 95 -51.54 30.45 -23.86
N ALA A 96 -52.59 29.93 -24.50
CA ALA A 96 -52.79 30.11 -25.93
C ALA A 96 -53.09 31.59 -26.23
N SER A 97 -52.27 32.25 -27.05
CA SER A 97 -52.60 33.60 -27.51
C SER A 97 -53.80 33.53 -28.47
N ALA A 98 -54.78 34.39 -28.27
CA ALA A 98 -55.88 34.60 -29.20
C ALA A 98 -55.41 35.31 -30.49
N ALA A 99 -54.69 34.60 -31.36
CA ALA A 99 -54.52 34.88 -32.79
C ALA A 99 -53.72 33.73 -33.41
N GLY A 100 -54.18 33.23 -34.56
CA GLY A 100 -53.79 31.95 -35.12
C GLY A 100 -52.28 31.73 -35.29
N ALA A 101 -51.83 30.56 -34.83
CA ALA A 101 -50.63 29.90 -35.29
C ALA A 101 -50.99 28.42 -35.54
N ASP A 102 -50.62 27.94 -36.72
CA ASP A 102 -50.86 26.57 -37.18
C ASP A 102 -50.34 25.53 -36.17
N SER A 103 -51.06 24.42 -36.11
CA SER A 103 -50.67 23.19 -35.42
C SER A 103 -49.32 22.70 -35.93
N ALA A 104 -48.24 23.09 -35.27
CA ALA A 104 -46.94 22.42 -35.40
C ALA A 104 -46.93 21.23 -34.43
N ALA A 105 -47.03 20.04 -34.99
CA ALA A 105 -46.73 18.78 -34.32
C ALA A 105 -45.34 18.87 -33.63
N GLY A 106 -45.27 18.51 -32.35
CA GLY A 106 -44.03 18.46 -31.59
C GLY A 106 -44.16 19.02 -30.18
N THR A 107 -45.08 18.49 -29.39
CA THR A 107 -45.18 18.78 -27.95
C THR A 107 -44.99 17.47 -27.20
N ALA A 108 -43.74 17.13 -26.97
CA ALA A 108 -43.36 16.11 -26.02
C ALA A 108 -42.14 16.62 -25.26
N PRO A 109 -41.95 16.21 -23.99
CA PRO A 109 -40.63 16.31 -23.35
C PRO A 109 -39.58 15.67 -24.29
N ALA A 110 -38.32 16.11 -24.20
CA ALA A 110 -37.24 15.69 -25.10
C ALA A 110 -37.29 14.16 -25.36
N GLY A 111 -37.81 13.74 -26.52
CA GLY A 111 -38.09 12.33 -26.81
C GLY A 111 -39.41 11.99 -27.51
N GLY A 112 -40.39 12.88 -27.66
CA GLY A 112 -41.57 12.57 -28.50
C GLY A 112 -42.60 11.59 -27.90
N SER A 113 -42.42 11.10 -26.66
CA SER A 113 -43.30 10.10 -26.05
C SER A 113 -44.47 10.74 -25.30
N ALA A 114 -45.60 10.01 -25.26
CA ALA A 114 -46.74 10.30 -24.38
C ALA A 114 -46.52 9.74 -22.95
N GLU A 115 -45.27 9.37 -22.63
CA GLU A 115 -44.91 8.71 -21.39
C GLU A 115 -44.46 9.71 -20.32
N PRO A 116 -44.68 9.41 -19.04
CA PRO A 116 -44.20 10.23 -17.92
C PRO A 116 -42.66 10.34 -17.90
N LEU A 117 -42.13 11.50 -17.52
CA LEU A 117 -40.70 11.77 -17.41
C LEU A 117 -40.27 11.77 -15.94
N ASP A 118 -39.32 10.91 -15.55
CA ASP A 118 -38.88 10.70 -14.15
C ASP A 118 -37.35 10.78 -13.97
N THR A 119 -36.66 11.57 -14.79
CA THR A 119 -35.18 11.66 -14.78
C THR A 119 -34.64 12.54 -13.64
N PRO A 120 -33.42 12.28 -13.12
CA PRO A 120 -32.80 13.07 -12.04
C PRO A 120 -32.76 14.58 -12.28
N ASP A 121 -32.58 14.99 -13.54
CA ASP A 121 -32.40 16.38 -13.95
C ASP A 121 -33.55 16.85 -14.86
N ALA A 122 -34.79 16.44 -14.58
CA ALA A 122 -35.94 16.80 -15.41
C ALA A 122 -36.11 18.33 -15.52
N TYR A 123 -36.16 18.84 -16.74
CA TYR A 123 -36.49 20.22 -17.09
C TYR A 123 -37.52 20.24 -18.23
N LEU A 124 -38.23 21.35 -18.40
CA LEU A 124 -39.23 21.51 -19.46
C LEU A 124 -38.78 22.51 -20.50
N LEU A 125 -39.05 22.20 -21.77
CA LEU A 125 -38.97 23.14 -22.89
C LEU A 125 -40.36 23.34 -23.46
N LEU A 126 -41.00 24.45 -23.12
CA LEU A 126 -42.36 24.76 -23.51
C LEU A 126 -42.39 25.71 -24.73
N PRO A 127 -43.06 25.35 -25.83
CA PRO A 127 -43.28 26.28 -26.93
C PRO A 127 -44.31 27.34 -26.54
N TYR A 128 -44.18 28.54 -27.12
CA TYR A 128 -45.11 29.64 -26.94
C TYR A 128 -45.43 30.30 -28.28
N ALA A 129 -46.59 30.96 -28.35
CA ALA A 129 -47.13 31.46 -29.60
C ALA A 129 -46.24 32.55 -30.23
N GLY A 130 -46.13 32.51 -31.56
CA GLY A 130 -45.35 33.48 -32.33
C GLY A 130 -43.83 33.18 -32.41
N GLN A 131 -43.34 32.11 -31.79
CA GLN A 131 -41.91 31.76 -31.80
C GLN A 131 -41.66 30.30 -32.20
N SER A 132 -41.02 30.10 -33.36
CA SER A 132 -40.59 28.76 -33.82
C SER A 132 -39.19 28.40 -33.30
N GLY A 133 -38.31 29.40 -33.15
CA GLY A 133 -36.89 29.23 -32.82
C GLY A 133 -36.52 29.45 -31.35
N ARG A 134 -37.48 29.69 -30.45
CA ARG A 134 -37.25 29.80 -29.01
C ARG A 134 -38.26 28.97 -28.22
N ARG A 135 -37.86 28.54 -27.02
CA ARG A 135 -38.68 27.81 -26.06
C ARG A 135 -38.51 28.44 -24.68
N LEU A 136 -39.56 28.37 -23.87
CA LEU A 136 -39.48 28.67 -22.46
C LEU A 136 -38.87 27.44 -21.76
N LEU A 137 -37.68 27.62 -21.20
CA LEU A 137 -36.99 26.65 -20.37
C LEU A 137 -37.45 26.80 -18.92
N VAL A 138 -37.94 25.72 -18.32
CA VAL A 138 -38.32 25.65 -16.91
C VAL A 138 -37.44 24.62 -16.21
N MET A 139 -36.65 25.05 -15.25
CA MET A 139 -35.71 24.19 -14.53
C MET A 139 -35.94 24.26 -13.01
N PRO A 140 -35.91 23.14 -12.28
CA PRO A 140 -35.80 23.16 -10.83
C PRO A 140 -34.53 23.90 -10.37
N TYR A 141 -34.60 24.53 -9.20
CA TYR A 141 -33.49 25.31 -8.62
C TYR A 141 -33.39 25.13 -7.11
N ASP A 142 -32.17 25.25 -6.58
CA ASP A 142 -31.86 25.03 -5.16
C ASP A 142 -32.40 23.66 -4.72
N THR A 143 -33.10 23.55 -3.58
CA THR A 143 -33.68 22.31 -3.03
C THR A 143 -34.82 21.66 -3.81
N THR A 144 -35.09 22.13 -5.02
CA THR A 144 -36.26 21.73 -5.82
C THR A 144 -35.87 20.70 -6.86
N GLN A 145 -36.71 19.67 -7.01
CA GLN A 145 -36.59 18.65 -8.07
C GLN A 145 -38.00 18.28 -8.55
N PHE A 146 -38.10 17.79 -9.79
CA PHE A 146 -39.29 17.09 -10.26
C PHE A 146 -39.13 15.58 -10.05
N ASP A 147 -39.97 15.00 -9.19
CA ASP A 147 -40.04 13.54 -9.00
C ASP A 147 -40.64 12.87 -10.25
N LEU A 148 -41.62 13.53 -10.89
CA LEU A 148 -42.33 13.03 -12.06
C LEU A 148 -42.95 14.20 -12.84
N CYS A 149 -42.89 14.17 -14.18
CA CYS A 149 -43.63 15.07 -15.05
C CYS A 149 -44.59 14.28 -15.95
N GLU A 150 -45.87 14.67 -15.95
CA GLU A 150 -46.93 14.04 -16.76
C GLU A 150 -47.56 15.06 -17.73
N PRO A 151 -47.76 14.71 -19.01
CA PRO A 151 -48.54 15.56 -19.92
C PRO A 151 -50.02 15.58 -19.49
N LEU A 152 -50.62 16.77 -19.39
CA LEU A 152 -52.06 16.91 -19.11
C LEU A 152 -52.84 16.95 -20.43
N ALA A 153 -53.80 16.03 -20.58
CA ALA A 153 -54.77 16.10 -21.67
C ALA A 153 -55.74 17.27 -21.42
N LEU A 154 -55.52 18.41 -22.08
CA LEU A 154 -56.42 19.55 -22.03
C LEU A 154 -57.24 19.68 -23.32
N ALA A 155 -58.54 19.95 -23.18
CA ALA A 155 -59.41 20.29 -24.29
C ALA A 155 -59.08 21.70 -24.80
N GLY A 156 -58.27 21.81 -25.85
CA GLY A 156 -57.93 23.08 -26.51
C GLY A 156 -56.44 23.26 -26.81
N THR A 157 -56.07 24.39 -27.40
CA THR A 157 -54.72 24.72 -27.90
C THR A 157 -53.71 25.18 -26.81
N SER A 158 -53.90 24.76 -25.56
CA SER A 158 -53.01 25.10 -24.42
C SER A 158 -52.24 23.87 -23.95
N ILE A 159 -50.90 23.96 -23.89
CA ILE A 159 -50.02 22.88 -23.41
C ILE A 159 -49.85 23.05 -21.90
N ALA A 160 -50.16 22.01 -21.12
CA ALA A 160 -49.84 21.95 -19.70
C ALA A 160 -49.20 20.60 -19.32
N VAL A 161 -48.19 20.65 -18.45
CA VAL A 161 -47.48 19.51 -17.88
C VAL A 161 -47.66 19.56 -16.38
N ARG A 162 -48.10 18.46 -15.77
CA ARG A 162 -48.14 18.29 -14.32
C ARG A 162 -46.76 17.87 -13.84
N CYS A 163 -46.16 18.69 -13.00
CA CYS A 163 -44.83 18.47 -12.47
C CYS A 163 -44.95 18.20 -10.98
N TYR A 164 -44.75 16.94 -10.59
CA TYR A 164 -44.74 16.51 -9.21
C TYR A 164 -43.41 16.93 -8.59
N LEU A 165 -43.49 17.82 -7.61
CA LEU A 165 -42.41 18.10 -6.68
C LEU A 165 -42.25 16.96 -5.67
N ARG A 166 -43.36 16.27 -5.37
CA ARG A 166 -43.40 15.04 -4.58
C ARG A 166 -44.41 14.09 -5.22
N ALA A 167 -44.04 12.83 -5.43
CA ALA A 167 -44.86 11.85 -6.17
C ALA A 167 -45.04 10.51 -5.44
N ALA A 168 -45.01 10.50 -4.10
CA ALA A 168 -44.96 9.25 -3.33
C ALA A 168 -46.22 8.40 -3.50
N ALA A 169 -47.41 9.00 -3.47
CA ALA A 169 -48.63 8.24 -3.74
C ALA A 169 -48.75 7.91 -5.22
N ARG A 170 -48.28 8.80 -6.11
CA ARG A 170 -48.26 8.55 -7.55
C ARG A 170 -47.43 7.33 -7.91
N ARG A 171 -46.29 7.13 -7.26
CA ARG A 171 -45.44 5.93 -7.37
C ARG A 171 -46.15 4.64 -6.99
N HIS A 172 -47.06 4.69 -6.02
CA HIS A 172 -47.83 3.53 -5.57
C HIS A 172 -49.14 3.32 -6.34
N ALA A 173 -49.47 4.17 -7.32
CA ALA A 173 -50.65 4.00 -8.15
C ALA A 173 -50.50 2.79 -9.10
N ALA A 174 -51.60 2.06 -9.33
CA ALA A 174 -51.59 0.82 -10.11
C ALA A 174 -51.06 1.00 -11.55
N GLU A 175 -51.26 2.17 -12.15
CA GLU A 175 -50.74 2.51 -13.48
C GLU A 175 -49.21 2.66 -13.54
N TYR A 176 -48.54 2.83 -12.39
CA TYR A 176 -47.09 2.92 -12.26
C TYR A 176 -46.45 1.65 -11.68
N ALA A 177 -47.22 0.57 -11.47
CA ALA A 177 -46.73 -0.65 -10.83
C ALA A 177 -45.60 -1.37 -11.57
N THR A 178 -45.41 -1.08 -12.86
CA THR A 178 -44.34 -1.63 -13.71
C THR A 178 -43.35 -0.57 -14.20
N HIS A 179 -43.54 0.70 -13.82
CA HIS A 179 -42.67 1.80 -14.20
C HIS A 179 -41.40 1.78 -13.34
N HIS A 180 -40.24 1.91 -13.98
CA HIS A 180 -38.95 1.91 -13.29
C HIS A 180 -38.59 3.33 -12.86
N TRP A 181 -38.87 3.66 -11.60
CA TRP A 181 -38.64 4.99 -11.02
C TRP A 181 -37.15 5.29 -10.83
N VAL A 182 -36.64 6.33 -11.48
CA VAL A 182 -35.25 6.79 -11.33
C VAL A 182 -35.09 7.73 -10.13
N ASN A 183 -36.08 8.57 -9.83
CA ASN A 183 -36.08 9.47 -8.68
C ASN A 183 -36.73 8.86 -7.43
N PRO A 184 -36.19 9.10 -6.21
CA PRO A 184 -36.80 8.63 -4.98
C PRO A 184 -38.06 9.44 -4.65
N ALA A 185 -39.23 9.00 -5.13
CA ALA A 185 -40.51 9.61 -4.76
C ALA A 185 -40.84 9.30 -3.29
N ARG A 186 -40.64 10.28 -2.41
CA ARG A 186 -40.85 10.18 -0.95
C ARG A 186 -41.86 11.23 -0.49
N SER A 187 -42.68 10.89 0.51
CA SER A 187 -43.54 11.88 1.17
C SER A 187 -42.68 12.88 1.94
N PHE A 188 -43.17 14.10 2.13
CA PHE A 188 -42.52 15.06 3.02
C PHE A 188 -43.46 15.51 4.13
N THR A 189 -42.92 15.70 5.34
CA THR A 189 -43.67 16.16 6.50
C THR A 189 -43.38 17.63 6.77
N LEU A 190 -44.44 18.45 6.82
CA LEU A 190 -44.35 19.86 7.16
C LEU A 190 -44.85 20.09 8.59
N ALA A 191 -43.95 20.46 9.50
CA ALA A 191 -44.26 20.72 10.91
C ALA A 191 -45.22 21.91 11.09
N PRO A 192 -45.96 21.99 12.22
CA PRO A 192 -46.88 23.09 12.52
C PRO A 192 -46.20 24.45 12.39
N HIS A 193 -46.89 25.41 11.75
CA HIS A 193 -46.42 26.79 11.57
C HIS A 193 -45.07 26.93 10.84
N ARG A 194 -44.60 25.89 10.15
CA ARG A 194 -43.40 25.93 9.30
C ARG A 194 -43.78 26.12 7.84
N ALA A 195 -42.81 26.61 7.08
CA ALA A 195 -42.92 26.76 5.64
C ALA A 195 -41.79 26.04 4.92
N ALA A 196 -42.08 25.56 3.71
CA ALA A 196 -41.12 25.01 2.76
C ALA A 196 -41.27 25.77 1.43
N SER A 197 -40.17 25.99 0.72
CA SER A 197 -40.16 26.71 -0.56
C SER A 197 -39.59 25.84 -1.66
N PHE A 198 -40.16 25.95 -2.86
CA PHE A 198 -39.76 25.25 -4.06
C PHE A 198 -39.60 26.29 -5.17
N THR A 199 -38.42 26.36 -5.77
CA THR A 199 -38.01 27.37 -6.73
C THR A 199 -37.75 26.74 -8.09
N LEU A 200 -38.29 27.36 -9.14
CA LEU A 200 -37.99 27.05 -10.54
C LEU A 200 -37.36 28.29 -11.19
N LEU A 201 -36.37 28.10 -12.06
CA LEU A 201 -35.93 29.17 -12.97
C LEU A 201 -36.67 29.06 -14.31
N LEU A 202 -37.05 30.22 -14.84
CA LEU A 202 -37.69 30.41 -16.13
C LEU A 202 -36.74 31.19 -17.02
N ALA A 203 -36.29 30.61 -18.12
CA ALA A 203 -35.39 31.23 -19.09
C ALA A 203 -35.88 31.01 -20.52
N PHE A 204 -35.32 31.72 -21.50
CA PHE A 204 -35.60 31.48 -22.92
C PHE A 204 -34.38 30.85 -23.58
N ALA A 205 -34.56 29.67 -24.17
CA ALA A 205 -33.53 28.98 -24.93
C ALA A 205 -33.87 29.02 -26.43
N ALA A 206 -32.94 29.48 -27.27
CA ALA A 206 -33.10 29.49 -28.73
C ALA A 206 -32.56 28.21 -29.40
N SER A 207 -31.78 27.44 -28.64
CA SER A 207 -31.20 26.17 -29.08
C SER A 207 -31.05 25.22 -27.89
N GLU A 208 -30.81 23.94 -28.19
CA GLU A 208 -30.42 22.96 -27.17
C GLU A 208 -29.08 23.34 -26.51
N HIS A 209 -28.19 24.02 -27.24
CA HIS A 209 -26.95 24.57 -26.70
C HIS A 209 -27.21 25.67 -25.65
N ASP A 210 -28.16 26.57 -25.90
CA ASP A 210 -28.53 27.58 -24.90
C ASP A 210 -29.13 26.92 -23.66
N ALA A 211 -30.00 25.93 -23.83
CA ALA A 211 -30.60 25.19 -22.72
C ALA A 211 -29.52 24.50 -21.86
N ALA A 212 -28.56 23.83 -22.49
CA ALA A 212 -27.42 23.22 -21.82
C ALA A 212 -26.55 24.26 -21.10
N SER A 213 -26.29 25.41 -21.72
CA SER A 213 -25.53 26.51 -21.10
C SER A 213 -26.21 27.06 -19.84
N PHE A 214 -27.55 27.13 -19.83
CA PHE A 214 -28.31 27.53 -18.64
C PHE A 214 -28.22 26.48 -17.54
N LEU A 215 -28.40 25.20 -17.88
CA LEU A 215 -28.30 24.10 -16.92
C LEU A 215 -26.91 24.05 -16.27
N VAL A 216 -25.83 24.14 -17.06
CA VAL A 216 -24.45 24.17 -16.53
C VAL A 216 -24.20 25.37 -15.62
N ARG A 217 -24.73 26.54 -15.98
CA ARG A 217 -24.50 27.78 -15.23
C ARG A 217 -25.18 27.81 -13.86
N PHE A 218 -26.33 27.16 -13.73
CA PHE A 218 -27.20 27.25 -12.54
C PHE A 218 -27.35 25.93 -11.78
N ALA A 219 -26.66 24.85 -12.20
CA ALA A 219 -26.63 23.56 -11.52
C ALA A 219 -25.78 23.60 -10.23
N GLU A 220 -26.35 24.17 -9.17
CA GLU A 220 -25.99 23.82 -7.80
C GLU A 220 -27.08 22.88 -7.26
N THR A 221 -26.79 21.57 -7.21
CA THR A 221 -27.70 20.59 -6.60
C THR A 221 -27.64 20.68 -5.06
N PRO A 222 -28.73 20.40 -4.33
CA PRO A 222 -28.79 20.55 -2.87
C PRO A 222 -27.81 19.69 -2.08
N LEU A 223 -27.27 20.29 -1.03
CA LEU A 223 -26.60 19.61 0.08
C LEU A 223 -27.63 18.92 0.98
N GLY A 224 -27.87 17.62 0.76
CA GLY A 224 -28.62 16.74 1.66
C GLY A 224 -28.02 15.33 1.66
N TYR A 225 -27.45 14.92 2.80
CA TYR A 225 -26.15 14.21 2.85
C TYR A 225 -26.16 12.69 3.11
N GLU A 226 -27.29 11.99 3.23
CA GLU A 226 -27.26 10.63 3.84
C GLU A 226 -27.48 9.43 2.89
N ASP A 227 -27.99 9.61 1.66
CA ASP A 227 -28.32 8.47 0.76
C ASP A 227 -27.64 8.51 -0.64
N GLY A 228 -26.68 9.42 -0.86
CA GLY A 228 -25.92 9.54 -2.11
C GLY A 228 -26.64 10.36 -3.19
N ALA A 229 -25.91 11.28 -3.82
CA ALA A 229 -26.35 11.96 -5.03
C ALA A 229 -25.69 11.28 -6.23
N ASN A 230 -26.48 10.69 -7.12
CA ASN A 230 -25.98 10.39 -8.46
C ASN A 230 -25.77 11.74 -9.16
N GLY A 231 -24.54 12.25 -9.14
CA GLY A 231 -24.15 13.47 -9.84
C GLY A 231 -24.56 13.40 -11.32
N MET A 232 -24.76 14.58 -11.92
CA MET A 232 -25.27 14.75 -13.28
C MET A 232 -24.67 13.72 -14.25
N GLN A 233 -25.53 13.04 -15.02
CA GLN A 233 -25.09 12.44 -16.28
C GLN A 233 -24.64 13.61 -17.16
N SER A 234 -23.34 13.86 -17.30
CA SER A 234 -22.84 14.98 -18.11
C SER A 234 -23.43 14.89 -19.52
N LEU A 235 -24.37 15.79 -19.79
CA LEU A 235 -25.22 15.84 -20.97
C LEU A 235 -24.44 16.47 -22.13
N TYR A 236 -23.27 15.92 -22.44
CA TYR A 236 -22.34 16.50 -23.43
C TYR A 236 -22.31 15.76 -24.76
N HIS A 237 -22.78 14.50 -24.87
CA HIS A 237 -22.61 13.72 -26.10
C HIS A 237 -23.83 12.90 -26.59
N PHE A 238 -25.00 13.02 -25.96
CA PHE A 238 -26.19 12.28 -26.39
C PHE A 238 -26.70 12.61 -27.81
N LEU A 239 -26.18 13.66 -28.44
CA LEU A 239 -26.76 14.27 -29.62
C LEU A 239 -25.91 14.17 -30.90
N LEU A 240 -24.73 13.53 -30.89
CA LEU A 240 -23.79 13.72 -31.99
C LEU A 240 -23.30 12.51 -32.80
N ASP A 241 -23.53 11.25 -32.42
CA ASP A 241 -23.16 10.13 -33.31
C ASP A 241 -24.16 8.96 -33.25
N ASP A 242 -24.37 8.30 -34.39
CA ASP A 242 -25.01 6.99 -34.49
C ASP A 242 -23.98 5.97 -35.01
N PRO A 243 -23.56 4.97 -34.19
CA PRO A 243 -24.01 4.72 -32.82
C PRO A 243 -23.46 5.74 -31.81
N LYS A 244 -24.24 5.99 -30.76
CA LYS A 244 -23.92 6.96 -29.68
C LYS A 244 -22.58 6.62 -29.04
N SER A 245 -21.56 7.45 -29.30
CA SER A 245 -20.24 7.36 -28.68
C SER A 245 -20.31 7.65 -27.17
N ILE A 246 -19.47 6.96 -26.39
CA ILE A 246 -19.47 7.00 -24.91
C ILE A 246 -18.64 8.14 -24.30
N HIS A 247 -18.27 9.17 -25.07
CA HIS A 247 -17.56 10.36 -24.59
C HIS A 247 -18.39 11.13 -23.56
N ALA A 248 -18.51 10.58 -22.37
CA ALA A 248 -19.34 11.04 -21.28
C ALA A 248 -18.55 10.86 -19.99
N SER A 249 -18.51 11.92 -19.20
CA SER A 249 -18.04 11.87 -17.83
C SER A 249 -19.24 11.70 -16.90
N ARG A 250 -19.14 10.86 -15.87
CA ARG A 250 -20.13 10.72 -14.81
C ARG A 250 -19.43 10.82 -13.48
N ASP A 251 -19.80 11.81 -12.67
CA ASP A 251 -19.29 11.95 -11.32
C ASP A 251 -20.23 11.24 -10.33
N MET A 252 -19.63 10.47 -9.42
CA MET A 252 -20.30 9.65 -8.41
C MET A 252 -19.73 10.03 -7.05
N VAL A 253 -20.49 10.79 -6.27
CA VAL A 253 -20.00 11.39 -5.01
C VAL A 253 -21.00 11.17 -3.88
N ASN A 254 -20.50 10.78 -2.71
CA ASN A 254 -21.25 10.78 -1.46
C ASN A 254 -20.35 11.15 -0.27
N GLY A 255 -20.75 10.86 0.96
CA GLY A 255 -19.96 11.15 2.17
C GLY A 255 -18.68 10.32 2.35
N SER A 256 -18.41 9.34 1.49
CA SER A 256 -17.27 8.42 1.63
C SER A 256 -16.42 8.25 0.37
N VAL A 257 -17.01 8.43 -0.81
CA VAL A 257 -16.37 8.20 -2.12
C VAL A 257 -16.59 9.40 -3.03
N SER A 258 -15.55 9.77 -3.78
CA SER A 258 -15.64 10.63 -4.95
C SER A 258 -14.99 9.92 -6.13
N ALA A 259 -15.77 9.61 -7.17
CA ALA A 259 -15.30 8.87 -8.33
C ALA A 259 -15.76 9.53 -9.62
N THR A 260 -14.90 9.58 -10.63
CA THR A 260 -15.24 10.06 -11.97
C THR A 260 -15.10 8.92 -12.96
N ILE A 261 -16.18 8.62 -13.69
CA ILE A 261 -16.20 7.64 -14.78
C ILE A 261 -16.11 8.40 -16.10
N THR A 262 -15.09 8.15 -16.91
CA THR A 262 -14.93 8.73 -18.24
C THR A 262 -14.83 7.61 -19.27
N ASP A 263 -15.61 7.69 -20.35
CA ASP A 263 -15.65 6.65 -21.38
C ASP A 263 -15.89 5.25 -20.78
N GLY A 264 -16.81 5.16 -19.82
CA GLY A 264 -17.15 3.92 -19.12
C GLY A 264 -16.11 3.40 -18.12
N ARG A 265 -14.95 4.05 -18.03
CA ARG A 265 -13.82 3.64 -17.18
C ARG A 265 -13.71 4.56 -15.97
N LEU A 266 -13.31 4.00 -14.84
CA LEU A 266 -12.99 4.79 -13.66
C LEU A 266 -11.70 5.58 -13.91
N ALA A 267 -11.82 6.90 -14.02
CA ALA A 267 -10.77 7.84 -14.36
C ALA A 267 -10.15 8.54 -13.15
N SER A 268 -10.89 8.65 -12.05
CA SER A 268 -10.44 9.22 -10.79
C SER A 268 -11.19 8.56 -9.64
N LEU A 269 -10.50 8.29 -8.54
CA LEU A 269 -11.08 7.82 -7.29
C LEU A 269 -10.35 8.45 -6.10
N THR A 270 -11.07 9.26 -5.33
CA THR A 270 -10.59 9.92 -4.12
C THR A 270 -11.61 9.79 -2.99
N THR A 271 -11.29 10.33 -1.81
CA THR A 271 -12.29 10.66 -0.80
C THR A 271 -13.02 11.98 -1.16
N PRO A 272 -14.18 12.28 -0.56
CA PRO A 272 -14.96 13.49 -0.89
C PRO A 272 -14.27 14.80 -0.49
N THR A 273 -13.39 14.76 0.51
CA THR A 273 -12.58 15.91 0.91
C THR A 273 -11.41 16.18 -0.04
N GLY A 274 -11.26 15.36 -1.09
CA GLY A 274 -10.03 15.24 -1.85
C GLY A 274 -8.93 14.54 -1.04
N GLY A 275 -7.77 14.32 -1.68
CA GLY A 275 -6.65 13.64 -1.06
C GLY A 275 -5.78 12.96 -2.11
N ILE A 276 -5.32 11.74 -1.80
CA ILE A 276 -4.56 10.94 -2.76
C ILE A 276 -5.46 10.43 -3.88
N GLU A 277 -5.03 10.63 -5.12
CA GLU A 277 -5.63 10.02 -6.29
C GLU A 277 -5.21 8.55 -6.35
N ALA A 278 -6.17 7.63 -6.37
CA ALA A 278 -5.88 6.20 -6.39
C ALA A 278 -5.63 5.66 -7.80
N ILE A 279 -6.24 6.25 -8.83
CA ILE A 279 -6.18 5.76 -10.22
C ILE A 279 -5.18 6.58 -11.03
N ASP A 280 -4.37 5.93 -11.87
CA ASP A 280 -3.45 6.63 -12.76
C ASP A 280 -4.26 7.55 -13.71
N PRO A 281 -4.01 8.87 -13.70
CA PRO A 281 -4.77 9.84 -14.50
C PRO A 281 -4.58 9.67 -16.02
N ASP A 282 -3.49 9.02 -16.45
CA ASP A 282 -3.22 8.71 -17.85
C ASP A 282 -3.93 7.42 -18.31
N MET A 283 -4.58 6.70 -17.40
CA MET A 283 -5.21 5.40 -17.65
C MET A 283 -6.67 5.42 -17.15
N GLY A 284 -7.38 4.30 -17.29
CA GLY A 284 -8.70 4.12 -16.68
C GLY A 284 -8.85 2.70 -16.14
N PHE A 285 -9.41 2.56 -14.95
CA PHE A 285 -9.72 1.25 -14.37
C PHE A 285 -11.05 0.72 -14.94
N GLY A 286 -11.14 -0.60 -15.12
CA GLY A 286 -12.37 -1.28 -15.54
C GLY A 286 -12.29 -2.01 -16.88
N ASP A 287 -11.19 -1.83 -17.62
CA ASP A 287 -10.94 -2.61 -18.83
C ASP A 287 -10.70 -4.10 -18.53
N ALA A 288 -10.94 -4.95 -19.53
CA ALA A 288 -10.68 -6.39 -19.45
C ALA A 288 -10.06 -6.90 -20.77
N SER A 289 -9.30 -7.98 -20.67
CA SER A 289 -8.80 -8.72 -21.82
C SER A 289 -9.09 -10.21 -21.68
N VAL A 290 -9.32 -10.86 -22.81
CA VAL A 290 -9.59 -12.30 -22.88
C VAL A 290 -8.70 -12.97 -23.92
N THR A 291 -8.32 -14.21 -23.67
CA THR A 291 -7.64 -15.08 -24.63
C THR A 291 -8.51 -16.30 -24.89
N TYR A 292 -8.81 -16.57 -26.16
CA TYR A 292 -9.56 -17.72 -26.61
C TYR A 292 -8.68 -18.97 -26.67
N ALA A 293 -9.31 -20.15 -26.65
CA ALA A 293 -8.60 -21.42 -26.73
C ALA A 293 -7.81 -21.66 -28.05
N ASP A 294 -8.05 -20.86 -29.09
CA ASP A 294 -7.29 -20.87 -30.35
C ASP A 294 -6.08 -19.92 -30.34
N GLY A 295 -5.81 -19.24 -29.23
CA GLY A 295 -4.73 -18.28 -29.04
C GLY A 295 -5.05 -16.86 -29.51
N ARG A 296 -6.25 -16.60 -30.05
CA ARG A 296 -6.70 -15.24 -30.35
C ARG A 296 -6.96 -14.48 -29.04
N SER A 297 -6.69 -13.18 -29.00
CA SER A 297 -6.99 -12.34 -27.83
C SER A 297 -7.80 -11.10 -28.22
N TYR A 298 -8.61 -10.61 -27.28
CA TYR A 298 -9.38 -9.37 -27.41
C TYR A 298 -9.23 -8.53 -26.14
N SER A 299 -9.10 -7.21 -26.30
CA SER A 299 -8.95 -6.27 -25.19
C SER A 299 -9.89 -5.08 -25.39
N THR A 300 -10.51 -4.63 -24.30
CA THR A 300 -11.36 -3.42 -24.32
C THR A 300 -10.55 -2.13 -24.28
N ILE A 301 -9.24 -2.21 -23.99
CA ILE A 301 -8.37 -1.04 -23.86
C ILE A 301 -8.24 -0.32 -25.21
N GLY A 302 -8.40 1.00 -25.18
CA GLY A 302 -8.36 1.84 -26.37
C GLY A 302 -9.52 1.62 -27.34
N GLN A 303 -10.50 0.77 -26.99
CA GLN A 303 -11.71 0.56 -27.77
C GLN A 303 -12.82 1.52 -27.31
N GLY A 304 -13.64 1.97 -28.26
CA GLY A 304 -14.90 2.65 -27.99
C GLY A 304 -15.99 1.61 -27.71
N GLY A 305 -16.51 1.58 -26.49
CA GLY A 305 -17.70 0.80 -26.15
C GLY A 305 -18.97 1.46 -26.69
N HIS A 306 -20.11 0.81 -26.53
CA HIS A 306 -21.44 1.44 -26.66
C HIS A 306 -22.20 1.29 -25.34
N ARG A 307 -23.18 2.16 -25.11
CA ARG A 307 -24.05 2.06 -23.93
C ARG A 307 -25.03 0.90 -24.10
N GLY A 308 -24.99 -0.05 -23.17
CA GLY A 308 -25.90 -1.20 -23.10
C GLY A 308 -27.29 -0.83 -22.59
N GLU A 309 -28.18 -1.82 -22.54
CA GLU A 309 -29.59 -1.64 -22.14
C GLU A 309 -29.74 -1.20 -20.68
N HIS A 310 -28.77 -1.53 -19.82
CA HIS A 310 -28.77 -1.16 -18.41
C HIS A 310 -27.80 -0.02 -18.09
N GLY A 311 -27.26 0.64 -19.13
CA GLY A 311 -26.35 1.78 -18.99
C GLY A 311 -24.87 1.41 -18.86
N GLU A 312 -24.54 0.13 -18.87
CA GLU A 312 -23.18 -0.39 -18.83
C GLU A 312 -22.42 -0.10 -20.15
N SER A 313 -21.09 -0.12 -20.09
CA SER A 313 -20.25 0.00 -21.29
C SER A 313 -20.02 -1.37 -21.90
N VAL A 314 -20.43 -1.56 -23.16
CA VAL A 314 -20.46 -2.85 -23.83
C VAL A 314 -19.51 -2.89 -25.04
N PHE A 315 -18.76 -3.97 -25.14
CA PHE A 315 -17.78 -4.28 -26.17
C PHE A 315 -18.10 -5.64 -26.77
N ARG A 316 -17.90 -5.82 -28.09
CA ARG A 316 -18.23 -7.06 -28.79
C ARG A 316 -17.05 -7.56 -29.61
N ASP A 317 -16.81 -8.86 -29.53
CA ASP A 317 -15.84 -9.59 -30.35
C ASP A 317 -16.47 -10.91 -30.82
N GLY A 318 -17.03 -10.90 -32.02
CA GLY A 318 -17.81 -12.02 -32.55
C GLY A 318 -18.99 -12.36 -31.63
N PRO A 319 -19.12 -13.61 -31.13
CA PRO A 319 -20.21 -14.00 -30.24
C PRO A 319 -20.00 -13.54 -28.79
N LEU A 320 -18.80 -13.10 -28.40
CA LEU A 320 -18.54 -12.67 -27.03
C LEU A 320 -18.88 -11.18 -26.86
N THR A 321 -19.65 -10.89 -25.82
CA THR A 321 -19.89 -9.54 -25.32
C THR A 321 -19.21 -9.35 -23.98
N ILE A 322 -18.45 -8.27 -23.82
CA ILE A 322 -17.83 -7.84 -22.56
C ILE A 322 -18.51 -6.54 -22.14
N GLY A 323 -19.14 -6.53 -20.96
CA GLY A 323 -19.82 -5.36 -20.41
C GLY A 323 -19.21 -4.97 -19.06
N PHE A 324 -19.11 -3.68 -18.75
CA PHE A 324 -18.78 -3.25 -17.39
C PHE A 324 -19.48 -1.97 -16.94
N ASP A 325 -19.70 -1.89 -15.62
CA ASP A 325 -20.44 -0.81 -14.96
C ASP A 325 -19.86 -0.48 -13.58
N PHE A 326 -20.07 0.77 -13.15
CA PHE A 326 -19.72 1.27 -11.83
C PHE A 326 -20.96 1.81 -11.11
N ALA A 327 -21.17 1.35 -9.88
CA ALA A 327 -22.28 1.74 -9.04
C ALA A 327 -21.81 2.12 -7.64
N LEU A 328 -22.42 3.16 -7.06
CA LEU A 328 -22.15 3.56 -5.67
C LEU A 328 -23.19 2.91 -4.76
N ASP A 329 -22.73 2.21 -3.73
CA ASP A 329 -23.55 1.50 -2.75
C ASP A 329 -23.06 1.84 -1.34
N GLY A 330 -23.62 2.90 -0.76
CA GLY A 330 -23.10 3.50 0.47
C GLY A 330 -21.61 3.86 0.32
N GLY A 331 -20.77 3.44 1.27
CA GLY A 331 -19.32 3.70 1.22
C GLY A 331 -18.53 2.89 0.17
N THR A 332 -19.20 2.12 -0.69
CA THR A 332 -18.56 1.19 -1.63
C THR A 332 -18.74 1.64 -3.06
N LEU A 333 -17.65 1.72 -3.82
CA LEU A 333 -17.73 1.79 -5.29
C LEU A 333 -17.64 0.36 -5.85
N ARG A 334 -18.74 -0.12 -6.41
CA ARG A 334 -18.85 -1.46 -6.98
C ARG A 334 -18.56 -1.43 -8.48
N TYR A 335 -17.51 -2.14 -8.89
CA TYR A 335 -17.21 -2.44 -10.29
C TYR A 335 -17.81 -3.80 -10.66
N THR A 336 -18.55 -3.87 -11.76
CA THR A 336 -19.07 -5.11 -12.34
C THR A 336 -18.45 -5.35 -13.71
N LEU A 337 -17.93 -6.55 -13.95
CA LEU A 337 -17.54 -7.08 -15.26
C LEU A 337 -18.49 -8.22 -15.66
N GLY A 338 -19.07 -8.17 -16.85
CA GLY A 338 -19.92 -9.20 -17.43
C GLY A 338 -19.32 -9.74 -18.72
N LEU A 339 -19.32 -11.07 -18.86
CA LEU A 339 -18.99 -11.78 -20.10
C LEU A 339 -20.22 -12.56 -20.55
N SER A 340 -20.66 -12.39 -21.79
CA SER A 340 -21.86 -13.04 -22.32
C SER A 340 -21.60 -13.65 -23.69
N ASN A 341 -21.95 -14.92 -23.86
CA ASN A 341 -21.93 -15.58 -25.16
C ASN A 341 -23.26 -15.37 -25.88
N THR A 342 -23.26 -14.49 -26.87
CA THR A 342 -24.42 -14.15 -27.72
C THR A 342 -24.55 -15.04 -28.96
N GLY A 343 -23.63 -16.00 -29.13
CA GLY A 343 -23.65 -16.98 -30.22
C GLY A 343 -24.49 -18.22 -29.92
N ASP A 344 -24.48 -19.15 -30.87
CA ASP A 344 -25.21 -20.44 -30.82
C ASP A 344 -24.32 -21.64 -30.43
N ALA A 345 -23.01 -21.42 -30.25
CA ALA A 345 -22.04 -22.44 -29.86
C ALA A 345 -21.25 -22.01 -28.59
N PRO A 346 -20.76 -22.96 -27.77
CA PRO A 346 -19.96 -22.62 -26.59
C PRO A 346 -18.67 -21.86 -26.94
N VAL A 347 -18.33 -20.87 -26.11
CA VAL A 347 -17.07 -20.10 -26.19
C VAL A 347 -16.18 -20.51 -25.02
N ARG A 348 -14.95 -20.92 -25.31
CA ARG A 348 -13.93 -21.20 -24.30
C ARG A 348 -12.87 -20.09 -24.29
N LEU A 349 -12.64 -19.55 -23.11
CA LEU A 349 -11.63 -18.54 -22.81
C LEU A 349 -10.58 -19.16 -21.90
N ASP A 350 -9.34 -19.22 -22.35
CA ASP A 350 -8.23 -19.73 -21.55
C ASP A 350 -7.69 -18.67 -20.59
N ASP A 351 -7.80 -17.38 -20.94
CA ASP A 351 -7.52 -16.28 -20.01
C ASP A 351 -8.67 -15.27 -19.96
N VAL A 352 -8.93 -14.75 -18.76
CA VAL A 352 -9.77 -13.58 -18.48
C VAL A 352 -9.03 -12.73 -17.46
N ASN A 353 -8.58 -11.54 -17.85
CA ASN A 353 -7.78 -10.68 -16.99
C ASN A 353 -8.27 -9.22 -16.97
N ILE A 354 -7.96 -8.53 -15.87
CA ILE A 354 -8.24 -7.11 -15.64
C ILE A 354 -6.93 -6.37 -15.34
N PRO A 355 -6.62 -5.26 -16.03
CA PRO A 355 -5.54 -4.37 -15.64
C PRO A 355 -5.88 -3.56 -14.39
N VAL A 356 -4.87 -3.22 -13.59
CA VAL A 356 -5.02 -2.42 -12.35
C VAL A 356 -4.16 -1.15 -12.43
N PRO A 357 -4.65 -0.07 -13.06
CA PRO A 357 -3.93 1.19 -13.19
C PRO A 357 -4.02 2.04 -11.91
N LEU A 358 -3.35 1.62 -10.85
CA LEU A 358 -3.18 2.47 -9.66
C LEU A 358 -2.19 3.61 -9.95
N ASN A 359 -2.36 4.73 -9.25
CA ASN A 359 -1.43 5.86 -9.26
C ASN A 359 -0.12 5.53 -8.52
N SER A 360 0.61 4.56 -9.08
CA SER A 360 1.82 3.95 -8.55
C SER A 360 3.02 4.28 -9.44
N ARG A 361 3.08 5.50 -9.98
CA ARG A 361 4.23 5.91 -10.79
C ARG A 361 5.20 6.71 -9.95
N MET A 362 6.32 6.08 -9.62
CA MET A 362 7.45 6.66 -8.90
C MET A 362 8.53 7.11 -9.88
N ALA A 363 8.60 8.41 -10.19
CA ALA A 363 9.53 8.96 -11.17
C ALA A 363 10.20 10.25 -10.68
N TRP A 364 11.34 10.61 -11.26
CA TRP A 364 12.03 11.85 -10.89
C TRP A 364 11.14 13.09 -11.09
N GLY A 365 11.11 13.98 -10.10
CA GLY A 365 10.27 15.18 -10.10
C GLY A 365 8.81 14.94 -9.70
N VAL A 366 8.45 13.69 -9.36
CA VAL A 366 7.15 13.34 -8.79
C VAL A 366 7.27 13.31 -7.26
N ASP A 367 6.25 13.83 -6.58
CA ASP A 367 6.12 13.66 -5.13
C ASP A 367 5.66 12.22 -4.82
N ALA A 368 6.58 11.39 -4.33
CA ALA A 368 6.30 10.01 -3.96
C ALA A 368 5.16 9.91 -2.92
N SER A 369 5.05 10.87 -1.99
CA SER A 369 4.00 10.88 -0.95
C SER A 369 2.58 10.98 -1.52
N GLN A 370 2.44 11.38 -2.79
CA GLN A 370 1.18 11.45 -3.51
C GLN A 370 0.96 10.23 -4.43
N ARG A 371 1.64 9.11 -4.16
CA ARG A 371 1.57 7.87 -4.93
C ARG A 371 1.19 6.70 -4.04
N MET A 372 0.59 5.70 -4.67
CA MET A 372 0.09 4.49 -4.04
C MET A 372 1.08 3.34 -4.22
N ILE A 373 1.27 2.55 -3.17
CA ILE A 373 1.96 1.26 -3.19
C ILE A 373 0.91 0.16 -3.24
N ARG A 374 1.05 -0.79 -4.17
CA ARG A 374 0.09 -1.89 -4.35
C ARG A 374 0.52 -3.16 -3.61
N HIS A 375 -0.29 -3.56 -2.64
CA HIS A 375 -0.22 -4.78 -1.83
C HIS A 375 -1.23 -5.81 -2.35
N THR A 376 -0.81 -6.79 -3.14
CA THR A 376 -1.74 -7.73 -3.81
C THR A 376 -1.60 -9.16 -3.29
N GLN A 377 -2.73 -9.77 -2.96
CA GLN A 377 -2.84 -11.19 -2.67
C GLN A 377 -3.62 -11.90 -3.78
N VAL A 378 -2.93 -12.75 -4.54
CA VAL A 378 -3.56 -13.78 -5.38
C VAL A 378 -3.51 -15.10 -4.62
N ALA A 379 -4.65 -15.49 -4.07
CA ALA A 379 -4.77 -16.66 -3.19
C ALA A 379 -6.14 -17.34 -3.35
N GLY A 380 -6.59 -17.54 -4.60
CA GLY A 380 -7.87 -18.20 -4.87
C GLY A 380 -9.06 -17.36 -4.40
N ASP A 381 -10.00 -17.97 -3.68
CA ASP A 381 -11.18 -17.27 -3.14
C ASP A 381 -10.83 -16.21 -2.09
N ASN A 382 -9.61 -16.29 -1.52
CA ASN A 382 -9.11 -15.35 -0.52
C ASN A 382 -8.32 -14.16 -1.12
N SER A 383 -8.50 -13.88 -2.40
CA SER A 383 -7.75 -12.83 -3.09
C SER A 383 -8.30 -11.42 -2.81
N PHE A 384 -7.41 -10.42 -2.84
CA PHE A 384 -7.72 -8.99 -2.71
C PHE A 384 -6.49 -8.15 -3.11
N PHE A 385 -6.65 -6.84 -3.26
CA PHE A 385 -5.51 -5.92 -3.17
C PHE A 385 -5.83 -4.77 -2.22
N LEU A 386 -4.79 -4.25 -1.56
CA LEU A 386 -4.80 -3.02 -0.78
C LEU A 386 -3.82 -2.05 -1.43
N ALA A 387 -4.19 -0.79 -1.57
CA ALA A 387 -3.30 0.27 -2.04
C ALA A 387 -3.13 1.31 -0.94
N THR A 388 -1.89 1.52 -0.52
CA THR A 388 -1.52 2.42 0.58
C THR A 388 -0.77 3.62 0.02
N PRO A 389 -1.00 4.86 0.50
CA PRO A 389 -0.10 5.97 0.21
C PRO A 389 1.32 5.62 0.65
N SER A 390 2.33 6.01 -0.13
CA SER A 390 3.72 5.62 0.17
C SER A 390 4.20 6.13 1.52
N ASP A 391 3.66 7.27 1.96
CA ASP A 391 3.97 7.89 3.25
C ASP A 391 3.19 7.26 4.43
N GLY A 392 2.39 6.24 4.15
CA GLY A 392 1.60 5.47 5.11
C GLY A 392 0.40 6.20 5.69
N LYS A 393 0.10 7.45 5.27
CA LYS A 393 -1.05 8.18 5.79
C LYS A 393 -2.35 7.58 5.26
N PRO A 394 -3.38 7.44 6.09
CA PRO A 394 -4.67 6.93 5.64
C PRO A 394 -5.49 7.99 4.89
N PRO A 395 -6.54 7.58 4.16
CA PRO A 395 -7.05 6.21 4.04
C PRO A 395 -6.33 5.38 2.98
N TYR A 396 -6.52 4.06 3.06
CA TYR A 396 -6.06 3.07 2.10
C TYR A 396 -7.22 2.63 1.21
N LEU A 397 -6.94 2.25 -0.04
CA LEU A 397 -7.94 1.72 -0.96
C LEU A 397 -7.90 0.19 -0.94
N LEU A 398 -8.93 -0.45 -0.43
CA LEU A 398 -9.12 -1.89 -0.47
C LEU A 398 -10.00 -2.28 -1.66
N CYS A 399 -9.56 -3.26 -2.45
CA CYS A 399 -10.39 -3.90 -3.46
C CYS A 399 -10.64 -5.36 -3.09
N VAL A 400 -11.91 -5.70 -2.91
CA VAL A 400 -12.34 -7.06 -2.55
C VAL A 400 -13.18 -7.65 -3.69
N PRO A 401 -12.76 -8.76 -4.32
CA PRO A 401 -13.60 -9.48 -5.26
C PRO A 401 -14.78 -10.11 -4.52
N GLY A 402 -15.93 -10.18 -5.18
CA GLY A 402 -17.16 -10.75 -4.62
C GLY A 402 -17.01 -12.16 -4.07
N ASP A 403 -17.97 -12.60 -3.26
CA ASP A 403 -17.91 -13.90 -2.61
C ASP A 403 -17.85 -15.05 -3.65
N GLY A 404 -16.94 -16.01 -3.44
CA GLY A 404 -16.68 -17.12 -4.37
C GLY A 404 -16.01 -16.74 -5.70
N MET A 405 -15.44 -15.54 -5.79
CA MET A 405 -14.63 -15.12 -6.93
C MET A 405 -13.15 -15.30 -6.61
N ARG A 406 -12.47 -16.07 -7.46
CA ARG A 406 -11.04 -16.37 -7.34
C ARG A 406 -10.19 -15.51 -8.25
N TRP A 407 -9.00 -15.17 -7.78
CA TRP A 407 -7.87 -14.78 -8.64
C TRP A 407 -6.88 -15.94 -8.67
N GLU A 408 -6.40 -16.25 -9.87
CA GLU A 408 -5.62 -17.47 -10.11
C GLU A 408 -4.16 -17.19 -10.42
N LEU A 409 -3.90 -16.07 -11.10
CA LEU A 409 -2.58 -15.68 -11.58
C LEU A 409 -2.48 -14.17 -11.71
N PHE A 410 -1.26 -13.66 -11.70
CA PHE A 410 -0.99 -12.29 -12.10
C PHE A 410 0.23 -12.19 -13.02
N ASP A 411 0.26 -11.16 -13.85
CA ASP A 411 1.41 -10.84 -14.71
C ASP A 411 1.51 -9.34 -15.02
N MET A 412 2.43 -8.99 -15.92
CA MET A 412 2.59 -7.65 -16.46
C MET A 412 2.44 -7.68 -17.98
N ALA A 413 1.82 -6.65 -18.55
CA ALA A 413 1.82 -6.45 -19.99
C ALA A 413 1.96 -4.98 -20.38
N PRO A 414 2.60 -4.68 -21.53
CA PRO A 414 2.68 -3.32 -22.06
C PRO A 414 1.32 -2.90 -22.64
N LEU A 415 0.59 -2.08 -21.89
CA LEU A 415 -0.72 -1.56 -22.26
C LEU A 415 -0.63 -0.08 -22.66
N PRO A 416 -1.39 0.38 -23.66
CA PRO A 416 -1.38 1.79 -24.07
C PRO A 416 -2.06 2.68 -23.03
N ASP A 417 -1.46 3.82 -22.74
CA ASP A 417 -2.07 4.92 -21.99
C ASP A 417 -2.97 5.79 -22.90
N ARG A 418 -3.62 6.81 -22.32
CA ARG A 418 -4.48 7.76 -23.05
C ARG A 418 -3.76 8.51 -24.19
N THR A 419 -2.42 8.58 -24.16
CA THR A 419 -1.61 9.18 -25.24
C THR A 419 -1.24 8.17 -26.34
N GLY A 420 -1.53 6.88 -26.11
CA GLY A 420 -1.12 5.77 -26.97
C GLY A 420 0.28 5.23 -26.66
N ALA A 421 0.99 5.80 -25.69
CA ALA A 421 2.28 5.29 -25.26
C ALA A 421 2.08 4.00 -24.44
N LYS A 422 2.87 2.97 -24.70
CA LYS A 422 2.78 1.71 -23.97
C LYS A 422 3.54 1.79 -22.65
N ARG A 423 2.92 1.30 -21.58
CA ARG A 423 3.49 1.16 -20.24
C ARG A 423 3.20 -0.23 -19.72
N ASP A 424 4.16 -0.83 -19.03
CA ASP A 424 3.92 -2.11 -18.37
C ASP A 424 2.91 -1.91 -17.25
N MET A 425 1.88 -2.75 -17.23
CA MET A 425 0.73 -2.63 -16.36
C MET A 425 0.41 -3.99 -15.73
N TYR A 426 0.10 -3.95 -14.45
CA TYR A 426 -0.29 -5.13 -13.68
C TYR A 426 -1.63 -5.64 -14.14
N ARG A 427 -1.73 -6.96 -14.29
CA ARG A 427 -2.99 -7.63 -14.62
C ARG A 427 -3.26 -8.76 -13.65
N ILE A 428 -4.51 -8.85 -13.23
CA ILE A 428 -5.03 -9.96 -12.43
C ILE A 428 -5.79 -10.88 -13.37
N HIS A 429 -5.48 -12.18 -13.33
CA HIS A 429 -6.20 -13.21 -14.05
C HIS A 429 -7.27 -13.85 -13.15
N LEU A 430 -8.53 -13.70 -13.56
CA LEU A 430 -9.68 -14.40 -12.98
C LEU A 430 -9.73 -15.86 -13.46
N TYR A 431 -9.26 -16.07 -14.68
CA TYR A 431 -8.95 -17.33 -15.33
C TYR A 431 -7.60 -17.14 -16.03
N GLY A 432 -6.62 -17.99 -15.77
CA GLY A 432 -5.24 -17.79 -16.24
C GLY A 432 -4.57 -19.05 -16.80
N ALA A 433 -5.33 -19.94 -17.44
CA ALA A 433 -4.80 -21.20 -17.95
C ALA A 433 -3.81 -21.00 -19.11
N GLY A 434 -4.06 -20.02 -19.98
CA GLY A 434 -3.17 -19.68 -21.09
C GLY A 434 -1.86 -19.07 -20.58
N ALA A 435 -1.96 -18.09 -19.69
CA ALA A 435 -0.80 -17.45 -19.06
C ALA A 435 0.05 -18.43 -18.24
N ALA A 436 -0.59 -19.36 -17.51
CA ALA A 436 0.14 -20.41 -16.79
C ALA A 436 0.83 -21.40 -17.74
N ALA A 437 0.20 -21.75 -18.86
CA ALA A 437 0.80 -22.59 -19.89
C ALA A 437 2.00 -21.92 -20.54
N GLU A 438 1.94 -20.60 -20.80
CA GLU A 438 3.07 -19.80 -21.28
C GLU A 438 4.21 -19.76 -20.26
N ALA A 439 3.91 -19.50 -18.98
CA ALA A 439 4.90 -19.49 -17.92
C ALA A 439 5.66 -20.83 -17.84
N ALA A 440 4.97 -21.95 -18.02
CA ALA A 440 5.58 -23.29 -18.05
C ALA A 440 6.54 -23.53 -19.24
N THR A 441 6.54 -22.66 -20.26
CA THR A 441 7.51 -22.73 -21.36
C THR A 441 8.85 -22.05 -21.05
N HIS A 442 8.89 -21.22 -20.00
CA HIS A 442 10.09 -20.51 -19.55
C HIS A 442 10.92 -21.38 -18.60
N GLU A 443 12.25 -21.21 -18.62
CA GLU A 443 13.16 -22.03 -17.81
C GLU A 443 13.08 -21.63 -16.34
N GLY A 444 12.35 -22.41 -15.54
CA GLY A 444 12.13 -22.11 -14.12
C GLY A 444 10.81 -21.41 -13.82
N GLY A 445 10.05 -21.01 -14.86
CA GLY A 445 8.71 -20.43 -14.73
C GLY A 445 7.72 -21.41 -14.12
N ARG A 446 7.58 -21.36 -12.79
CA ARG A 446 6.75 -22.30 -12.01
C ARG A 446 5.65 -21.57 -11.27
N TRP A 447 4.58 -21.21 -11.97
CA TRP A 447 3.37 -20.78 -11.27
C TRP A 447 2.84 -21.92 -10.39
N ARG A 448 2.67 -21.66 -9.09
CA ARG A 448 2.35 -22.72 -8.10
C ARG A 448 0.85 -22.89 -7.84
N LEU A 449 0.07 -21.83 -8.05
CA LEU A 449 -1.35 -21.85 -7.74
C LEU A 449 -2.16 -22.46 -8.90
N PRO A 450 -3.23 -23.23 -8.63
CA PRO A 450 -4.05 -23.78 -9.70
C PRO A 450 -4.71 -22.70 -10.58
N THR A 451 -4.70 -22.93 -11.89
CA THR A 451 -5.36 -22.07 -12.88
C THR A 451 -6.39 -22.85 -13.70
N THR A 452 -7.37 -22.15 -14.28
CA THR A 452 -8.48 -22.74 -15.04
C THR A 452 -8.88 -21.90 -16.24
N SER A 453 -9.66 -22.49 -17.15
CA SER A 453 -10.33 -21.82 -18.29
C SER A 453 -11.81 -21.59 -17.98
N LEU A 454 -12.41 -20.55 -18.57
CA LEU A 454 -13.85 -20.31 -18.55
C LEU A 454 -14.50 -20.89 -19.82
N THR A 455 -15.61 -21.60 -19.68
CA THR A 455 -16.46 -21.99 -20.82
C THR A 455 -17.86 -21.41 -20.62
N LEU A 456 -18.34 -20.67 -21.62
CA LEU A 456 -19.69 -20.11 -21.67
C LEU A 456 -20.49 -20.85 -22.75
N GLY A 457 -21.55 -21.57 -22.37
CA GLY A 457 -22.53 -22.13 -23.28
C GLY A 457 -23.25 -21.04 -24.11
N ALA A 458 -24.02 -21.46 -25.11
CA ALA A 458 -24.81 -20.53 -25.92
C ALA A 458 -25.83 -19.77 -25.04
N GLY A 459 -25.80 -18.43 -25.09
CA GLY A 459 -26.63 -17.56 -24.25
C GLY A 459 -26.17 -17.44 -22.80
N GLU A 460 -25.08 -18.11 -22.39
CA GLU A 460 -24.59 -18.06 -21.02
C GLU A 460 -23.82 -16.78 -20.74
N SER A 461 -23.99 -16.27 -19.52
CA SER A 461 -23.29 -15.10 -19.01
C SER A 461 -22.60 -15.39 -17.68
N ARG A 462 -21.43 -14.79 -17.48
CA ARG A 462 -20.69 -14.80 -16.21
C ARG A 462 -20.47 -13.36 -15.75
N ARG A 463 -20.75 -13.08 -14.48
CA ARG A 463 -20.58 -11.77 -13.85
C ARG A 463 -19.50 -11.85 -12.76
N PHE A 464 -18.64 -10.85 -12.72
CA PHE A 464 -17.62 -10.61 -11.72
C PHE A 464 -17.88 -9.25 -11.08
N VAL A 465 -17.68 -9.16 -9.77
CA VAL A 465 -18.01 -7.98 -8.95
C VAL A 465 -16.82 -7.70 -8.06
N PHE A 466 -16.44 -6.44 -7.95
CA PHE A 466 -15.32 -5.96 -7.16
C PHE A 466 -15.76 -4.72 -6.39
N ASP A 467 -15.60 -4.77 -5.07
CA ASP A 467 -15.95 -3.67 -4.18
C ASP A 467 -14.68 -2.89 -3.83
N LEU A 468 -14.67 -1.60 -4.15
CA LEU A 468 -13.60 -0.64 -3.86
C LEU A 468 -14.01 0.20 -2.65
N LEU A 469 -13.20 0.17 -1.60
CA LEU A 469 -13.50 0.70 -0.27
C LEU A 469 -12.34 1.54 0.25
N TRP A 470 -12.64 2.71 0.80
CA TRP A 470 -11.67 3.47 1.59
C TRP A 470 -11.67 2.97 3.04
N VAL A 471 -10.52 2.55 3.54
CA VAL A 471 -10.33 2.06 4.92
C VAL A 471 -9.30 2.92 5.66
N PRO A 472 -9.49 3.23 6.96
CA PRO A 472 -8.61 4.09 7.72
C PRO A 472 -7.28 3.44 8.12
N ASP A 473 -7.18 2.10 8.14
CA ASP A 473 -5.98 1.38 8.55
C ASP A 473 -6.06 -0.10 8.15
N TYR A 474 -5.01 -0.85 8.48
CA TYR A 474 -4.91 -2.29 8.26
C TYR A 474 -5.90 -3.12 9.09
N ASP A 475 -6.32 -2.67 10.28
CA ASP A 475 -7.26 -3.42 11.11
C ASP A 475 -8.67 -3.36 10.49
N GLN A 476 -9.08 -2.19 10.02
CA GLN A 476 -10.33 -2.06 9.28
C GLN A 476 -10.25 -2.83 7.96
N ALA A 477 -9.10 -2.84 7.27
CA ALA A 477 -8.92 -3.68 6.08
C ALA A 477 -9.16 -5.17 6.38
N ARG A 478 -8.60 -5.70 7.48
CA ARG A 478 -8.83 -7.09 7.94
C ARG A 478 -10.32 -7.34 8.27
N ALA A 479 -10.96 -6.41 8.97
CA ALA A 479 -12.38 -6.51 9.30
C ALA A 479 -13.27 -6.52 8.05
N GLU A 480 -12.99 -5.64 7.07
CA GLU A 480 -13.70 -5.61 5.79
C GLU A 480 -13.49 -6.88 4.98
N LEU A 481 -12.27 -7.43 4.94
CA LEU A 481 -12.01 -8.72 4.29
C LEU A 481 -12.91 -9.83 4.88
N VAL A 482 -12.96 -9.95 6.21
CA VAL A 482 -13.84 -10.94 6.88
C VAL A 482 -15.32 -10.69 6.58
N ARG A 483 -15.77 -9.44 6.60
CA ARG A 483 -17.16 -9.06 6.28
C ARG A 483 -17.57 -9.48 4.86
N HIS A 484 -16.65 -9.36 3.90
CA HIS A 484 -16.84 -9.76 2.51
C HIS A 484 -16.61 -11.27 2.25
N GLY A 485 -16.48 -12.08 3.30
CA GLY A 485 -16.31 -13.54 3.15
C GLY A 485 -14.90 -13.98 2.75
N LYS A 486 -13.92 -13.10 2.92
CA LYS A 486 -12.50 -13.46 2.89
C LYS A 486 -12.05 -13.91 4.29
N LEU A 487 -10.81 -14.33 4.39
CA LEU A 487 -10.13 -14.75 5.62
C LEU A 487 -9.07 -13.70 5.96
N ASP A 488 -9.04 -13.25 7.22
CA ASP A 488 -7.87 -12.60 7.77
C ASP A 488 -6.91 -13.69 8.27
N VAL A 489 -5.69 -13.71 7.74
CA VAL A 489 -4.66 -14.69 8.11
C VAL A 489 -3.42 -13.96 8.60
N GLN A 490 -2.91 -14.39 9.75
CA GLN A 490 -1.69 -13.86 10.34
C GLN A 490 -0.81 -15.02 10.78
N ALA A 491 0.49 -14.95 10.47
CA ALA A 491 1.46 -15.98 10.84
C ALA A 491 2.58 -15.39 11.70
N VAL A 492 2.91 -16.05 12.81
CA VAL A 492 4.08 -15.74 13.64
C VAL A 492 5.00 -16.97 13.72
N PRO A 493 6.33 -16.82 13.57
CA PRO A 493 7.05 -15.56 13.40
C PRO A 493 6.97 -14.97 11.98
N GLY A 494 6.43 -15.71 11.00
CA GLY A 494 6.26 -15.25 9.62
C GLY A 494 5.99 -16.43 8.67
N TYR A 495 6.14 -16.19 7.36
CA TYR A 495 5.94 -17.19 6.31
C TYR A 495 7.25 -17.86 5.85
N THR A 496 8.41 -17.26 6.13
CA THR A 496 9.72 -17.91 6.10
C THR A 496 9.99 -18.50 7.49
N LEU A 497 10.04 -19.83 7.59
CA LEU A 497 10.08 -20.58 8.83
C LEU A 497 11.34 -21.48 8.90
N PRO A 498 12.22 -21.30 9.88
CA PRO A 498 13.29 -22.26 10.14
C PRO A 498 12.71 -23.63 10.54
N ARG A 499 13.29 -24.73 10.05
CA ARG A 499 12.81 -26.11 10.30
C ARG A 499 12.73 -26.50 11.79
N ASP A 500 13.49 -25.81 12.65
CA ASP A 500 13.49 -26.00 14.10
C ASP A 500 12.41 -25.17 14.82
N ALA A 501 11.63 -24.36 14.10
CA ALA A 501 10.55 -23.53 14.63
C ALA A 501 9.15 -24.07 14.27
N GLU A 502 8.17 -23.72 15.11
CA GLU A 502 6.74 -23.93 14.84
C GLU A 502 6.10 -22.56 14.58
N ALA A 503 5.42 -22.41 13.43
CA ALA A 503 4.60 -21.24 13.16
C ALA A 503 3.24 -21.36 13.85
N ARG A 504 2.70 -20.24 14.33
CA ARG A 504 1.26 -20.13 14.67
C ARG A 504 0.56 -19.32 13.58
N ILE A 505 -0.47 -19.91 13.00
CA ILE A 505 -1.30 -19.30 11.97
C ILE A 505 -2.68 -19.01 12.56
N LEU A 506 -2.97 -17.73 12.77
CA LEU A 506 -4.28 -17.24 13.15
C LEU A 506 -5.12 -17.04 11.90
N VAL A 507 -6.37 -17.50 11.94
CA VAL A 507 -7.36 -17.31 10.89
C VAL A 507 -8.64 -16.79 11.51
N ASP A 508 -9.02 -15.57 11.17
CA ASP A 508 -10.31 -14.98 11.49
C ASP A 508 -11.24 -15.08 10.27
N SER A 509 -12.48 -15.49 10.52
CA SER A 509 -13.43 -15.79 9.46
C SER A 509 -14.87 -15.64 9.93
N ARG A 510 -15.80 -15.30 9.02
CA ARG A 510 -17.24 -15.43 9.24
C ARG A 510 -17.76 -16.87 9.12
N TYR A 511 -16.89 -17.82 8.75
CA TYR A 511 -17.24 -19.22 8.54
C TYR A 511 -16.82 -20.09 9.73
N GLU A 512 -17.76 -20.92 10.20
CA GLU A 512 -17.51 -21.93 11.23
C GLU A 512 -16.65 -23.08 10.72
N ASN A 513 -16.65 -23.37 9.42
CA ASN A 513 -15.83 -24.45 8.86
C ASN A 513 -14.58 -23.87 8.21
N VAL A 514 -13.46 -23.83 8.95
CA VAL A 514 -12.13 -23.52 8.38
C VAL A 514 -11.16 -24.64 8.75
N SER A 515 -10.51 -25.22 7.75
CA SER A 515 -9.48 -26.25 7.95
C SER A 515 -8.25 -26.00 7.09
N LEU A 516 -7.12 -26.58 7.50
CA LEU A 516 -5.83 -26.40 6.85
C LEU A 516 -5.27 -27.77 6.44
N THR A 517 -4.77 -27.87 5.21
CA THR A 517 -4.10 -29.06 4.68
C THR A 517 -2.75 -28.67 4.06
N ALA A 518 -1.81 -29.61 3.98
CA ALA A 518 -0.48 -29.38 3.44
C ALA A 518 -0.27 -30.11 2.11
N GLU A 519 0.52 -29.50 1.22
CA GLU A 519 1.03 -30.13 -0.01
C GLU A 519 1.85 -31.41 0.26
N HIS A 520 2.53 -31.45 1.41
CA HIS A 520 3.36 -32.58 1.84
C HIS A 520 2.96 -33.06 3.25
N PRO A 521 1.84 -33.81 3.39
CA PRO A 521 1.33 -34.22 4.70
C PRO A 521 2.31 -35.07 5.54
N ASP A 522 3.18 -35.85 4.89
CA ASP A 522 4.13 -36.74 5.57
C ASP A 522 5.31 -35.98 6.21
N SER A 523 5.56 -34.74 5.79
CA SER A 523 6.66 -33.89 6.28
C SER A 523 6.18 -32.55 6.86
N THR A 524 4.88 -32.44 7.12
CA THR A 524 4.25 -31.22 7.64
C THR A 524 3.31 -31.58 8.79
N ALA A 525 3.62 -31.09 9.99
CA ALA A 525 2.76 -31.27 11.15
C ALA A 525 1.82 -30.07 11.28
N ILE A 526 0.51 -30.32 11.31
CA ILE A 526 -0.52 -29.31 11.56
C ILE A 526 -1.33 -29.74 12.78
N ARG A 527 -1.54 -28.82 13.73
CA ARG A 527 -2.42 -29.04 14.89
C ARG A 527 -3.24 -27.81 15.20
N MET A 528 -4.47 -27.99 15.68
CA MET A 528 -5.26 -26.88 16.20
C MET A 528 -4.76 -26.51 17.60
N ILE A 529 -4.42 -25.23 17.80
CA ILE A 529 -3.98 -24.66 19.09
C ILE A 529 -5.19 -24.14 19.87
N SER A 530 -6.07 -23.39 19.20
CA SER A 530 -7.27 -22.84 19.81
C SER A 530 -8.34 -22.51 18.78
N GLU A 531 -9.59 -22.50 19.24
CA GLU A 531 -10.76 -22.09 18.49
C GLU A 531 -11.65 -21.26 19.42
N ARG A 532 -12.10 -20.09 18.95
CA ARG A 532 -12.96 -19.17 19.70
C ARG A 532 -13.93 -18.48 18.75
N THR A 533 -15.12 -18.16 19.23
CA THR A 533 -16.11 -17.36 18.49
C THR A 533 -16.36 -16.06 19.24
N ASP A 534 -16.26 -14.93 18.56
CA ASP A 534 -16.83 -13.67 19.00
C ASP A 534 -18.24 -13.55 18.44
N GLU A 535 -19.22 -13.94 19.25
CA GLU A 535 -20.65 -13.90 18.92
C GLU A 535 -21.13 -12.49 18.59
N SER A 536 -20.50 -11.45 19.15
CA SER A 536 -20.91 -10.07 18.94
C SER A 536 -20.48 -9.54 17.57
N ALA A 537 -19.33 -10.02 17.08
CA ALA A 537 -18.80 -9.67 15.77
C ALA A 537 -19.18 -10.68 14.68
N GLY A 538 -19.68 -11.87 15.05
CA GLY A 538 -19.92 -12.97 14.10
C GLY A 538 -18.62 -13.52 13.49
N VAL A 539 -17.53 -13.50 14.27
CA VAL A 539 -16.19 -13.91 13.82
C VAL A 539 -15.73 -15.15 14.57
N HIS A 540 -15.30 -16.16 13.82
CA HIS A 540 -14.67 -17.38 14.31
C HIS A 540 -13.15 -17.26 14.13
N ARG A 541 -12.42 -17.31 15.24
CA ARG A 541 -10.96 -17.29 15.30
C ARG A 541 -10.42 -18.69 15.52
N ARG A 542 -9.48 -19.12 14.68
CA ARG A 542 -8.71 -20.35 14.84
C ARG A 542 -7.23 -20.07 14.84
N ILE A 543 -6.49 -20.80 15.65
CA ILE A 543 -5.02 -20.77 15.63
C ILE A 543 -4.53 -22.18 15.36
N PHE A 544 -3.73 -22.35 14.31
CA PHE A 544 -3.07 -23.60 13.94
C PHE A 544 -1.57 -23.50 14.27
N GLY A 545 -0.99 -24.58 14.79
CA GLY A 545 0.45 -24.77 14.87
C GLY A 545 0.92 -25.54 13.65
N VAL A 546 1.96 -25.05 12.97
CA VAL A 546 2.52 -25.65 11.76
C VAL A 546 4.03 -25.82 11.88
N ARG A 547 4.54 -27.02 11.61
CA ARG A 547 5.97 -27.30 11.44
C ARG A 547 6.24 -27.89 10.06
N LEU A 548 7.27 -27.38 9.40
CA LEU A 548 7.66 -27.76 8.04
C LEU A 548 9.04 -28.42 8.06
N ASP A 549 9.08 -29.74 7.88
CA ASP A 549 10.35 -30.49 7.90
C ASP A 549 11.00 -30.51 6.50
N ARG A 550 10.24 -30.27 5.42
CA ARG A 550 10.75 -30.18 4.05
C ARG A 550 11.25 -28.77 3.73
N LEU A 551 12.53 -28.64 3.41
CA LEU A 551 13.16 -27.38 2.98
C LEU A 551 12.61 -26.84 1.66
N GLY A 552 12.66 -25.52 1.51
CA GLY A 552 12.18 -24.82 0.33
C GLY A 552 10.71 -24.42 0.40
N GLU A 553 10.12 -24.19 -0.76
CA GLU A 553 8.72 -23.76 -0.86
C GLU A 553 7.75 -24.88 -0.43
N ASN A 554 6.76 -24.51 0.38
CA ASN A 554 5.69 -25.39 0.85
C ASN A 554 4.35 -24.68 0.68
N LEU A 555 3.33 -25.37 0.17
CA LEU A 555 1.98 -24.83 0.02
C LEU A 555 1.03 -25.38 1.10
N LEU A 556 0.30 -24.49 1.77
CA LEU A 556 -0.82 -24.87 2.63
C LEU A 556 -2.13 -24.39 2.01
N THR A 557 -3.17 -25.22 2.16
CA THR A 557 -4.50 -24.97 1.59
C THR A 557 -5.50 -24.77 2.71
N LEU A 558 -6.13 -23.60 2.74
CA LEU A 558 -7.27 -23.26 3.59
C LEU A 558 -8.55 -23.66 2.88
N HIS A 559 -9.36 -24.51 3.53
CA HIS A 559 -10.69 -24.88 3.05
C HIS A 559 -11.74 -24.22 3.92
N TYR A 560 -12.70 -23.51 3.32
CA TYR A 560 -13.72 -22.78 4.06
C TYR A 560 -15.04 -22.58 3.30
N GLY A 561 -16.09 -22.16 4.01
CA GLY A 561 -17.33 -21.62 3.42
C GLY A 561 -18.00 -22.49 2.35
N ASP A 562 -17.93 -23.82 2.53
CA ASP A 562 -18.43 -24.87 1.63
C ASP A 562 -17.88 -24.78 0.19
N GLY A 563 -16.62 -25.21 0.02
CA GLY A 563 -15.98 -25.39 -1.28
C GLY A 563 -15.04 -24.26 -1.71
N LYS A 564 -14.83 -23.24 -0.86
CA LYS A 564 -13.86 -22.16 -1.10
C LYS A 564 -12.47 -22.57 -0.67
N VAL A 565 -11.48 -22.05 -1.40
CA VAL A 565 -10.07 -22.37 -1.19
C VAL A 565 -9.23 -21.09 -1.11
N GLY A 566 -8.40 -21.02 -0.08
CA GLY A 566 -7.33 -20.04 0.07
C GLY A 566 -5.96 -20.72 0.11
N TRP A 567 -4.92 -19.98 -0.25
CA TRP A 567 -3.54 -20.50 -0.31
C TRP A 567 -2.61 -19.73 0.61
N LEU A 568 -1.72 -20.44 1.30
CA LEU A 568 -0.60 -19.89 2.04
C LEU A 568 0.70 -20.44 1.44
N GLU A 569 1.55 -19.57 0.90
CA GLU A 569 2.85 -19.95 0.38
C GLU A 569 3.92 -19.76 1.46
N MET A 570 4.38 -20.86 2.03
CA MET A 570 5.39 -20.89 3.09
C MET A 570 6.77 -21.24 2.51
N PHE A 571 7.84 -20.86 3.21
CA PHE A 571 9.20 -21.29 2.88
C PHE A 571 9.89 -21.86 4.12
N SER A 572 10.45 -23.06 4.03
CA SER A 572 11.20 -23.69 5.12
C SER A 572 12.71 -23.55 4.89
N THR A 573 13.45 -23.09 5.90
CA THR A 573 14.91 -22.93 5.85
C THR A 573 15.61 -23.88 6.82
N LEU A 574 16.94 -24.03 6.67
CA LEU A 574 17.77 -24.51 7.78
C LEU A 574 17.63 -23.55 8.99
N PRO A 575 17.99 -24.00 10.21
CA PRO A 575 18.06 -23.11 11.37
C PRO A 575 18.92 -21.87 11.05
N VAL A 576 18.51 -20.69 11.51
CA VAL A 576 19.16 -19.43 11.10
C VAL A 576 20.66 -19.42 11.45
N GLY A 577 21.03 -20.02 12.58
CA GLY A 577 22.42 -20.18 12.96
C GLY A 577 23.27 -20.97 11.95
N GLU A 578 22.68 -21.93 11.23
CA GLU A 578 23.34 -22.70 10.16
C GLU A 578 23.39 -21.91 8.84
N LEU A 579 22.37 -21.09 8.55
CA LEU A 579 22.34 -20.19 7.38
C LEU A 579 23.45 -19.13 7.46
N ILE A 580 23.63 -18.51 8.63
CA ILE A 580 24.69 -17.53 8.89
C ILE A 580 26.07 -18.12 8.61
N GLU A 581 26.34 -19.33 9.11
CA GLU A 581 27.62 -20.02 8.88
C GLU A 581 27.79 -20.45 7.42
N SER A 582 26.74 -21.01 6.81
CA SER A 582 26.76 -21.43 5.40
C SER A 582 27.10 -20.26 4.48
N ARG A 583 26.50 -19.09 4.71
CA ARG A 583 26.77 -17.88 3.93
C ARG A 583 28.20 -17.35 4.15
N ALA A 584 28.63 -17.28 5.40
CA ALA A 584 29.97 -16.81 5.73
C ALA A 584 31.07 -17.70 5.12
N ASP A 585 30.88 -19.02 5.17
CA ASP A 585 31.78 -19.98 4.53
C ASP A 585 31.74 -19.85 3.00
N TYR A 586 30.57 -19.64 2.40
CA TYR A 586 30.45 -19.42 0.95
C TYR A 586 31.26 -18.21 0.49
N ILE A 587 31.11 -17.06 1.17
CA ILE A 587 31.84 -15.83 0.84
C ILE A 587 33.36 -16.06 0.95
N ALA A 588 33.82 -16.68 2.03
CA ALA A 588 35.24 -16.95 2.22
C ALA A 588 35.80 -17.92 1.17
N ARG A 589 35.02 -18.92 0.73
CA ARG A 589 35.43 -19.87 -0.34
C ARG A 589 35.53 -19.20 -1.71
N CYS A 590 34.76 -18.13 -1.96
CA CYS A 590 34.81 -17.37 -3.21
C CYS A 590 35.95 -16.31 -3.23
N GLN A 591 36.89 -16.34 -2.27
CA GLN A 591 38.01 -15.41 -2.27
C GLN A 591 39.05 -15.74 -3.35
N LYS A 592 39.51 -14.72 -4.08
CA LYS A 592 40.73 -14.80 -4.89
C LYS A 592 41.95 -14.74 -3.98
N ASN A 593 42.65 -15.86 -3.80
CA ASN A 593 43.90 -15.93 -3.04
C ASN A 593 45.08 -16.18 -3.99
N ASP A 594 45.59 -15.11 -4.58
CA ASP A 594 46.62 -15.19 -5.63
C ASP A 594 47.42 -13.87 -5.65
N PRO A 595 48.64 -13.85 -5.10
CA PRO A 595 49.45 -12.63 -5.01
C PRO A 595 49.97 -12.14 -6.36
N ASP A 596 49.86 -12.93 -7.43
CA ASP A 596 50.33 -12.56 -8.76
C ASP A 596 49.31 -11.74 -9.55
N VAL A 597 48.04 -11.68 -9.09
CA VAL A 597 47.02 -10.80 -9.66
C VAL A 597 46.85 -9.52 -8.83
N TRP A 598 46.44 -8.44 -9.50
CA TRP A 598 46.30 -7.12 -8.87
C TRP A 598 45.07 -6.98 -7.96
N TYR A 599 44.16 -7.96 -8.00
CA TYR A 599 42.97 -8.05 -7.14
C TYR A 599 43.08 -9.17 -6.09
N ASP A 600 44.30 -9.44 -5.62
CA ASP A 600 44.56 -10.38 -4.54
C ASP A 600 43.73 -10.06 -3.28
N GLY A 601 43.03 -11.06 -2.76
CA GLY A 601 42.16 -10.94 -1.59
C GLY A 601 40.71 -10.58 -1.90
N LEU A 602 40.34 -10.29 -3.16
CA LEU A 602 38.96 -9.98 -3.55
C LEU A 602 38.00 -11.10 -3.12
N LEU A 603 36.93 -10.74 -2.40
CA LEU A 603 35.79 -11.62 -2.12
C LEU A 603 34.82 -11.51 -3.30
N GLN A 604 34.76 -12.55 -4.13
CA GLN A 604 34.11 -12.50 -5.43
C GLN A 604 32.62 -12.85 -5.33
N GLU A 605 31.81 -12.19 -6.16
CA GLU A 605 30.47 -12.70 -6.47
C GLU A 605 30.57 -13.93 -7.38
N ARG A 606 29.59 -14.82 -7.29
CA ARG A 606 29.55 -16.05 -8.10
C ARG A 606 28.16 -16.25 -8.69
N ASN A 607 28.10 -16.46 -10.00
CA ASN A 607 26.88 -16.90 -10.67
C ASN A 607 26.48 -18.27 -10.11
N THR A 608 25.35 -18.35 -9.41
CA THR A 608 24.91 -19.57 -8.73
C THR A 608 24.57 -20.70 -9.72
N ARG A 609 24.13 -20.34 -10.94
CA ARG A 609 23.78 -21.30 -12.00
C ARG A 609 25.01 -21.90 -12.66
N THR A 610 25.96 -21.07 -13.10
CA THR A 610 27.11 -21.50 -13.91
C THR A 610 28.37 -21.78 -13.07
N GLY A 611 28.43 -21.20 -11.88
CA GLY A 611 29.60 -21.20 -11.01
C GLY A 611 30.71 -20.24 -11.42
N ALA A 612 30.48 -19.39 -12.42
CA ALA A 612 31.43 -18.36 -12.83
C ALA A 612 31.66 -17.35 -11.69
N LEU A 613 32.93 -17.08 -11.40
CA LEU A 613 33.32 -16.06 -10.42
C LEU A 613 33.53 -14.72 -11.11
N LEU A 614 32.87 -13.70 -10.60
CA LEU A 614 32.98 -12.33 -11.08
C LEU A 614 34.26 -11.71 -10.54
N ASN A 615 34.99 -11.05 -11.43
CA ASN A 615 36.22 -10.34 -11.12
C ASN A 615 36.51 -9.32 -12.23
N PRO A 616 37.52 -8.45 -12.07
CA PRO A 616 37.85 -7.46 -13.09
C PRO A 616 38.22 -8.04 -14.47
N ASP A 617 38.61 -9.31 -14.56
CA ASP A 617 38.92 -9.97 -15.84
C ASP A 617 37.73 -10.77 -16.40
N ASN A 618 36.66 -10.97 -15.62
CA ASN A 618 35.47 -11.74 -15.99
C ASN A 618 34.20 -11.20 -15.31
N TYR A 619 33.38 -10.47 -16.07
CA TYR A 619 32.08 -9.95 -15.61
C TYR A 619 30.91 -10.93 -15.84
N ASP A 620 31.18 -12.12 -16.39
CA ASP A 620 30.17 -13.14 -16.71
C ASP A 620 28.98 -12.60 -17.53
N GLU A 621 27.75 -12.66 -17.00
CA GLU A 621 26.52 -12.19 -17.65
C GLU A 621 26.26 -10.68 -17.44
N ILE A 622 27.04 -9.99 -16.61
CA ILE A 622 26.91 -8.54 -16.40
C ILE A 622 27.49 -7.81 -17.62
N LYS A 623 26.74 -6.83 -18.15
CA LYS A 623 27.07 -6.06 -19.36
C LYS A 623 26.77 -4.58 -19.20
N GLY A 624 27.43 -3.76 -20.02
CA GLY A 624 27.13 -2.34 -20.15
C GLY A 624 27.55 -1.54 -18.91
N TRP A 625 26.75 -0.55 -18.53
CA TRP A 625 27.08 0.34 -17.42
C TRP A 625 27.08 -0.37 -16.05
N ARG A 626 26.45 -1.55 -15.93
CA ARG A 626 26.32 -2.39 -14.73
C ARG A 626 27.61 -3.09 -14.26
N ILE A 627 28.71 -2.96 -15.01
CA ILE A 627 29.99 -3.59 -14.65
C ILE A 627 30.52 -3.13 -13.28
N TYR A 628 30.16 -1.93 -12.84
CA TYR A 628 30.54 -1.37 -11.54
C TYR A 628 30.17 -2.26 -10.36
N GLU A 629 29.11 -3.06 -10.52
CA GLU A 629 28.61 -4.00 -9.52
C GLU A 629 29.73 -4.88 -8.98
N VAL A 630 30.69 -5.36 -9.78
CA VAL A 630 31.72 -6.28 -9.24
C VAL A 630 32.49 -5.75 -8.02
N THR A 631 32.49 -4.42 -7.78
CA THR A 631 33.26 -3.79 -6.70
C THR A 631 32.56 -2.67 -5.92
N CYS A 632 31.25 -2.49 -6.09
CA CYS A 632 30.45 -1.55 -5.30
C CYS A 632 29.54 -2.31 -4.33
N ASP A 633 28.70 -1.62 -3.57
CA ASP A 633 27.60 -2.21 -2.80
C ASP A 633 26.73 -3.27 -3.50
N ASP A 634 26.43 -3.10 -4.79
CA ASP A 634 25.40 -3.85 -5.51
C ASP A 634 25.65 -5.37 -5.57
N PRO A 635 26.89 -5.84 -5.34
CA PRO A 635 27.31 -7.12 -4.74
C PRO A 635 28.73 -7.16 -4.07
N GLY A 636 29.68 -6.30 -4.43
CA GLY A 636 31.10 -6.44 -4.11
C GLY A 636 31.46 -6.04 -2.68
N LEU A 637 30.84 -4.96 -2.18
CA LEU A 637 31.05 -4.42 -0.84
C LEU A 637 30.05 -4.99 0.19
N SER A 638 28.92 -5.53 -0.24
CA SER A 638 27.92 -6.15 0.64
C SER A 638 28.45 -7.40 1.36
N LYS A 639 29.15 -8.28 0.63
CA LYS A 639 29.76 -9.52 1.15
C LYS A 639 30.77 -9.29 2.28
N PRO A 640 31.83 -8.46 2.10
CA PRO A 640 32.78 -8.18 3.19
C PRO A 640 32.09 -7.50 4.38
N ALA A 641 31.08 -6.66 4.15
CA ALA A 641 30.31 -6.04 5.23
C ALA A 641 29.61 -7.11 6.10
N PHE A 642 28.86 -8.04 5.50
CA PHE A 642 28.25 -9.15 6.23
C PHE A 642 29.28 -10.05 6.89
N LEU A 643 30.32 -10.47 6.16
CA LEU A 643 31.34 -11.38 6.70
C LEU A 643 32.04 -10.75 7.91
N ALA A 644 32.31 -9.43 7.89
CA ALA A 644 32.91 -8.71 9.00
C ALA A 644 31.93 -8.56 10.18
N ALA A 645 30.69 -8.15 9.93
CA ALA A 645 29.65 -8.06 10.96
C ALA A 645 29.41 -9.41 11.64
N LYS A 646 29.21 -10.48 10.85
CA LYS A 646 29.09 -11.86 11.34
C LYS A 646 30.28 -12.23 12.20
N ASN A 647 31.52 -11.99 11.76
CA ASN A 647 32.71 -12.39 12.53
C ASN A 647 32.95 -11.54 13.78
N ALA A 648 32.40 -10.33 13.87
CA ALA A 648 32.39 -9.57 15.12
C ALA A 648 31.43 -10.17 16.16
N GLU A 649 30.41 -10.92 15.73
CA GLU A 649 29.47 -11.62 16.62
C GLU A 649 29.83 -13.10 16.84
N ARG A 650 30.27 -13.80 15.78
CA ARG A 650 30.56 -15.24 15.71
C ARG A 650 31.89 -15.48 14.98
N PRO A 651 33.01 -15.23 15.68
CA PRO A 651 34.34 -15.19 15.07
C PRO A 651 34.82 -16.59 14.63
N VAL A 652 35.29 -16.69 13.39
CA VAL A 652 35.97 -17.87 12.81
C VAL A 652 37.30 -17.43 12.22
N GLU A 653 38.40 -17.98 12.72
CA GLU A 653 39.76 -17.50 12.38
C GLU A 653 40.04 -17.45 10.87
N SER A 654 39.68 -18.51 10.13
CA SER A 654 39.92 -18.56 8.68
C SER A 654 39.16 -17.47 7.91
N GLN A 655 37.92 -17.18 8.30
CA GLN A 655 37.08 -16.13 7.73
C GLN A 655 37.65 -14.73 8.06
N VAL A 656 38.11 -14.53 9.30
CA VAL A 656 38.78 -13.29 9.73
C VAL A 656 40.07 -13.05 8.94
N ARG A 657 40.86 -14.10 8.69
CA ARG A 657 42.08 -13.99 7.87
C ARG A 657 41.77 -13.65 6.41
N ALA A 658 40.67 -14.17 5.86
CA ALA A 658 40.19 -13.80 4.54
C ALA A 658 39.80 -12.30 4.48
N LEU A 659 39.04 -11.81 5.46
CA LEU A 659 38.70 -10.39 5.59
C LEU A 659 39.93 -9.49 5.73
N ASP A 660 40.88 -9.89 6.57
CA ASP A 660 42.10 -9.13 6.78
C ASP A 660 42.91 -8.99 5.47
N ARG A 661 43.02 -10.08 4.68
CA ARG A 661 43.63 -10.04 3.35
C ARG A 661 42.85 -9.13 2.41
N TYR A 662 41.51 -9.25 2.35
CA TYR A 662 40.65 -8.39 1.53
C TYR A 662 40.91 -6.91 1.84
N LEU A 663 40.85 -6.52 3.10
CA LEU A 663 41.02 -5.13 3.51
C LEU A 663 42.45 -4.61 3.29
N THR A 664 43.47 -5.42 3.57
CA THR A 664 44.87 -4.96 3.54
C THR A 664 45.55 -5.10 2.18
N LYS A 665 45.04 -5.94 1.28
CA LYS A 665 45.60 -6.18 -0.06
C LYS A 665 44.76 -5.60 -1.18
N PHE A 666 43.44 -5.80 -1.11
CA PHE A 666 42.53 -5.36 -2.17
C PHE A 666 42.01 -3.94 -1.94
N VAL A 667 41.54 -3.65 -0.72
CA VAL A 667 40.93 -2.35 -0.41
C VAL A 667 41.99 -1.28 -0.20
N TRP A 668 42.87 -1.42 0.80
CA TRP A 668 43.82 -0.37 1.17
C TRP A 668 44.93 -0.17 0.14
N GLY A 669 44.90 0.98 -0.55
CA GLY A 669 45.80 1.33 -1.67
C GLY A 669 45.33 0.83 -3.04
N GLY A 670 44.28 -0.01 -3.06
CA GLY A 670 43.55 -0.44 -4.25
C GLY A 670 42.23 0.32 -4.38
N LEU A 671 41.13 -0.31 -3.99
CA LEU A 671 39.78 0.27 -4.05
C LEU A 671 39.62 1.55 -3.22
N GLN A 672 40.34 1.64 -2.11
CA GLN A 672 40.38 2.80 -1.23
C GLN A 672 41.78 3.41 -1.21
N ARG A 673 41.87 4.74 -1.29
CA ARG A 673 43.14 5.47 -1.19
C ARG A 673 43.71 5.41 0.22
N THR A 674 45.03 5.28 0.32
CA THR A 674 45.75 5.31 1.59
C THR A 674 45.81 6.71 2.20
N ASP A 675 46.22 6.81 3.47
CA ASP A 675 46.43 8.08 4.16
C ASP A 675 47.69 8.85 3.70
N ALA A 676 48.52 8.24 2.86
CA ALA A 676 49.70 8.86 2.24
C ALA A 676 49.41 9.42 0.84
N GLU A 677 48.25 9.12 0.27
CA GLU A 677 47.84 9.59 -1.05
C GLU A 677 47.06 10.92 -0.97
N GLU A 678 46.95 11.62 -2.09
CA GLU A 678 45.99 12.72 -2.24
C GLU A 678 44.56 12.17 -2.02
N TRP A 679 43.63 12.96 -1.50
CA TRP A 679 42.26 12.48 -1.19
C TRP A 679 42.23 11.21 -0.31
N PRO A 680 42.92 11.23 0.86
CA PRO A 680 43.07 10.04 1.70
C PRO A 680 41.73 9.42 2.09
N TYR A 681 41.67 8.09 2.14
CA TYR A 681 40.47 7.29 2.44
C TYR A 681 39.34 7.34 1.40
N GLY A 682 39.50 8.09 0.29
CA GLY A 682 38.51 8.10 -0.80
C GLY A 682 38.31 6.70 -1.38
N VAL A 683 37.05 6.33 -1.62
CA VAL A 683 36.65 5.03 -2.17
C VAL A 683 36.24 5.21 -3.63
N TYR A 684 36.87 4.48 -4.54
CA TYR A 684 36.52 4.52 -5.96
C TYR A 684 35.22 3.73 -6.21
N GLY A 685 34.31 4.31 -6.99
CA GLY A 685 33.02 3.68 -7.33
C GLY A 685 32.85 3.45 -8.84
N VAL A 686 31.86 4.13 -9.42
CA VAL A 686 31.39 3.97 -10.81
C VAL A 686 32.16 4.82 -11.83
N PRO A 687 32.27 4.37 -13.10
CA PRO A 687 31.70 3.14 -13.67
C PRO A 687 32.59 1.90 -13.54
N ASP A 688 33.88 2.07 -13.25
CA ASP A 688 34.83 0.98 -12.99
C ASP A 688 35.98 1.51 -12.13
N TRP A 689 36.06 1.05 -10.88
CA TRP A 689 37.03 1.53 -9.90
C TRP A 689 38.50 1.40 -10.34
N LYS A 690 38.85 0.39 -11.13
CA LYS A 690 40.25 0.14 -11.55
C LYS A 690 40.68 1.15 -12.58
N ASN A 691 39.83 1.41 -13.56
CA ASN A 691 40.07 2.48 -14.53
C ASN A 691 40.24 3.82 -13.81
N LEU A 692 39.41 4.09 -12.79
CA LEU A 692 39.51 5.30 -11.97
C LEU A 692 40.82 5.36 -11.16
N ARG A 693 41.24 4.23 -10.59
CA ARG A 693 42.48 4.11 -9.81
C ARG A 693 43.74 4.37 -10.63
N ASP A 694 43.75 3.96 -11.89
CA ASP A 694 44.93 4.02 -12.77
C ASP A 694 45.09 5.36 -13.51
N GLN A 695 44.04 6.18 -13.61
CA GLN A 695 44.11 7.50 -14.23
C GLN A 695 44.85 8.49 -13.33
N ARG A 696 46.00 9.01 -13.83
CA ARG A 696 46.97 9.80 -13.04
C ARG A 696 46.85 11.33 -13.13
N ASN A 697 46.03 11.88 -14.02
CA ASN A 697 45.93 13.34 -14.25
C ASN A 697 44.47 13.79 -14.30
N LEU A 698 43.87 14.19 -13.18
CA LEU A 698 42.51 14.73 -13.18
C LEU A 698 42.51 16.14 -12.57
N ASN A 699 42.35 17.14 -13.44
CA ASN A 699 42.12 18.53 -13.07
C ASN A 699 40.71 18.93 -13.53
N GLY A 700 40.00 19.68 -12.69
CA GLY A 700 38.99 20.67 -13.09
C GLY A 700 37.58 20.14 -13.39
N ASN A 701 37.40 19.21 -14.33
CA ASN A 701 36.08 18.78 -14.83
C ASN A 701 35.99 17.28 -15.23
N GLU A 702 37.00 16.46 -14.90
CA GLU A 702 36.94 15.00 -14.99
C GLU A 702 37.02 14.48 -13.55
N GLN A 703 35.88 14.09 -12.97
CA GLN A 703 35.75 13.85 -11.52
C GLN A 703 36.66 12.68 -11.09
N LEU A 704 37.26 12.74 -9.90
CA LEU A 704 38.07 11.65 -9.32
C LEU A 704 37.27 10.35 -9.07
N HIS A 705 35.95 10.40 -9.27
CA HIS A 705 35.00 9.33 -9.05
C HIS A 705 35.06 8.62 -7.67
N ILE A 706 35.46 9.40 -6.65
CA ILE A 706 35.42 9.03 -5.22
C ILE A 706 34.16 9.60 -4.52
N GLY A 707 33.04 9.64 -5.25
CA GLY A 707 31.81 10.36 -4.84
C GLY A 707 30.54 9.52 -4.81
N ARG A 708 30.61 8.21 -5.07
CA ARG A 708 29.45 7.32 -4.90
C ARG A 708 29.27 7.01 -3.42
N LEU A 709 28.32 7.69 -2.78
CA LEU A 709 28.18 7.72 -1.32
C LEU A 709 27.75 6.40 -0.70
N TRP A 710 27.05 5.54 -1.44
CA TRP A 710 26.59 4.22 -0.99
C TRP A 710 27.73 3.24 -0.67
N ASP A 711 28.90 3.40 -1.27
CA ASP A 711 30.04 2.48 -1.06
C ASP A 711 30.76 2.69 0.28
N PHE A 712 30.79 3.93 0.77
CA PHE A 712 31.58 4.31 1.96
C PHE A 712 31.16 3.60 3.25
N PRO A 713 29.86 3.52 3.61
CA PRO A 713 29.42 2.88 4.83
C PRO A 713 29.87 1.43 4.98
N HIS A 714 29.97 0.67 3.89
CA HIS A 714 30.33 -0.76 3.93
C HIS A 714 31.81 -0.97 4.18
N VAL A 715 32.64 -0.14 3.56
CA VAL A 715 34.08 -0.11 3.82
C VAL A 715 34.34 0.32 5.26
N ALA A 716 33.65 1.36 5.74
CA ALA A 716 33.75 1.82 7.12
C ALA A 716 33.29 0.76 8.14
N LEU A 717 32.16 0.09 7.88
CA LEU A 717 31.65 -1.02 8.67
C LEU A 717 32.68 -2.16 8.74
N ALA A 718 33.25 -2.59 7.61
CA ALA A 718 34.23 -3.66 7.57
C ALA A 718 35.49 -3.30 8.39
N TRP A 719 36.02 -2.08 8.25
CA TRP A 719 37.11 -1.57 9.07
C TRP A 719 36.76 -1.59 10.57
N PHE A 720 35.57 -1.11 10.94
CA PHE A 720 35.16 -1.04 12.34
C PHE A 720 34.89 -2.42 12.97
N MET A 721 34.28 -3.34 12.23
CA MET A 721 34.09 -4.72 12.70
C MET A 721 35.43 -5.44 12.89
N MET A 722 36.42 -5.17 12.02
CA MET A 722 37.78 -5.66 12.22
C MET A 722 38.47 -5.03 13.43
N TYR A 723 38.18 -3.77 13.79
CA TYR A 723 38.60 -3.22 15.08
C TYR A 723 38.04 -4.03 16.25
N ARG A 724 36.72 -4.30 16.26
CA ARG A 724 36.09 -5.12 17.32
C ARG A 724 36.73 -6.50 17.42
N ILE A 725 37.00 -7.14 16.29
CA ILE A 725 37.68 -8.45 16.23
C ILE A 725 39.11 -8.34 16.73
N ALA A 726 39.88 -7.33 16.30
CA ALA A 726 41.28 -7.13 16.65
C ALA A 726 41.50 -6.84 18.14
N VAL A 727 40.58 -6.12 18.79
CA VAL A 727 40.61 -5.90 20.26
C VAL A 727 40.59 -7.24 21.00
N ARG A 728 39.84 -8.22 20.48
CA ARG A 728 39.59 -9.52 21.12
C ARG A 728 40.57 -10.61 20.68
N ASN A 729 40.96 -10.60 19.41
CA ASN A 729 41.81 -11.62 18.78
C ASN A 729 42.93 -10.98 17.95
N PRO A 730 43.86 -10.23 18.58
CA PRO A 730 44.92 -9.51 17.87
C PRO A 730 45.84 -10.42 17.03
N GLN A 731 45.94 -11.71 17.38
CA GLN A 731 46.74 -12.71 16.68
C GLN A 731 46.12 -13.20 15.34
N TRP A 732 44.86 -12.86 15.07
CA TRP A 732 44.17 -13.26 13.85
C TRP A 732 44.27 -12.23 12.72
N VAL A 733 44.70 -11.02 13.07
CA VAL A 733 44.70 -9.85 12.19
C VAL A 733 46.13 -9.33 11.98
N SER A 734 46.36 -8.56 10.93
CA SER A 734 47.70 -8.05 10.58
C SER A 734 48.00 -6.64 11.10
N LEU A 735 46.98 -5.87 11.51
CA LEU A 735 47.14 -4.51 12.03
C LEU A 735 46.77 -4.42 13.52
N PRO A 736 47.30 -3.44 14.25
CA PRO A 736 46.78 -3.09 15.57
C PRO A 736 45.31 -2.66 15.49
N ALA A 737 44.53 -2.96 16.53
CA ALA A 737 43.11 -2.61 16.61
C ALA A 737 42.85 -1.13 16.29
N THR A 738 43.60 -0.22 16.89
CA THR A 738 43.46 1.23 16.70
C THR A 738 43.68 1.70 15.26
N GLU A 739 44.45 0.97 14.45
CA GLU A 739 44.64 1.27 13.04
C GLU A 739 43.39 0.94 12.21
N TYR A 740 42.69 -0.17 12.52
CA TYR A 740 41.39 -0.47 11.92
C TYR A 740 40.36 0.63 12.26
N LEU A 741 40.31 1.07 13.52
CA LEU A 741 39.41 2.16 13.94
C LEU A 741 39.73 3.49 13.26
N LYS A 742 41.03 3.82 13.10
CA LYS A 742 41.47 5.01 12.37
C LYS A 742 40.99 4.99 10.91
N ARG A 743 41.02 3.83 10.24
CA ARG A 743 40.55 3.70 8.86
C ARG A 743 39.04 3.80 8.73
N ALA A 744 38.27 3.27 9.68
CA ALA A 744 36.82 3.48 9.75
C ALA A 744 36.49 4.98 9.87
N TRP A 745 37.15 5.69 10.80
CA TRP A 745 37.02 7.14 10.95
C TRP A 745 37.37 7.89 9.67
N GLY A 746 38.53 7.59 9.07
CA GLY A 746 38.98 8.27 7.86
C GLY A 746 38.02 8.07 6.67
N THR A 747 37.43 6.88 6.56
CA THR A 747 36.43 6.56 5.53
C THR A 747 35.18 7.41 5.68
N PHE A 748 34.63 7.54 6.90
CA PHE A 748 33.49 8.44 7.13
C PHE A 748 33.86 9.91 6.89
N VAL A 749 35.03 10.36 7.32
CA VAL A 749 35.47 11.75 7.03
C VAL A 749 35.52 12.00 5.53
N ALA A 750 36.04 11.06 4.74
CA ALA A 750 36.07 11.17 3.28
C ALA A 750 34.66 11.23 2.68
N MET A 751 33.73 10.39 3.13
CA MET A 751 32.32 10.38 2.72
C MET A 751 31.65 11.76 2.89
N TYR A 752 31.90 12.44 4.01
CA TYR A 752 31.30 13.74 4.29
C TYR A 752 32.01 14.92 3.61
N ARG A 753 33.30 14.78 3.31
CA ARG A 753 34.15 15.89 2.86
C ARG A 753 34.27 15.99 1.33
N TYR A 754 34.44 14.86 0.65
CA TYR A 754 34.82 14.86 -0.76
C TYR A 754 33.71 15.13 -1.78
N PRO A 755 32.42 14.80 -1.54
CA PRO A 755 31.37 15.16 -2.49
C PRO A 755 31.37 16.64 -2.86
N ASP A 756 31.52 17.52 -1.87
CA ASP A 756 31.55 18.97 -2.07
C ASP A 756 32.88 19.45 -2.70
N GLU A 757 34.01 18.88 -2.28
CA GLU A 757 35.35 19.29 -2.74
C GLU A 757 35.67 18.85 -4.19
N VAL A 758 35.10 17.73 -4.64
CA VAL A 758 35.36 17.16 -5.99
C VAL A 758 34.43 17.76 -7.06
N GLY A 759 33.40 18.52 -6.68
CA GLY A 759 32.52 19.22 -7.62
C GLY A 759 31.77 18.26 -8.54
N TYR A 760 31.14 17.25 -7.95
CA TYR A 760 30.47 16.19 -8.69
C TYR A 760 29.20 16.72 -9.40
N ASP A 761 29.31 16.98 -10.71
CA ASP A 761 28.23 17.35 -11.65
C ASP A 761 27.31 16.15 -11.94
N TYR A 762 26.52 15.77 -10.92
CA TYR A 762 25.22 15.12 -11.08
C TYR A 762 24.08 16.15 -11.00
N GLU A 763 24.39 17.45 -11.17
CA GLU A 763 23.46 18.57 -10.92
C GLU A 763 22.18 18.49 -11.75
N SER A 764 22.21 17.84 -12.91
CA SER A 764 21.02 17.68 -13.76
C SER A 764 20.07 16.54 -13.35
N LYS A 765 20.43 15.70 -12.36
CA LYS A 765 19.60 14.54 -11.97
C LYS A 765 19.34 14.36 -10.46
N LEU A 766 20.13 14.95 -9.56
CA LEU A 766 20.11 14.57 -8.13
C LEU A 766 20.41 15.71 -7.13
N ASP A 767 19.50 16.70 -6.98
CA ASP A 767 19.55 17.74 -5.92
C ASP A 767 19.52 17.17 -4.46
N ASN A 768 19.36 15.85 -4.34
CA ASN A 768 19.24 15.10 -3.08
C ASN A 768 20.49 14.29 -2.67
N THR A 769 21.52 14.13 -3.51
CA THR A 769 22.67 13.25 -3.19
C THR A 769 23.78 13.92 -2.39
N THR A 770 23.49 14.22 -1.13
CA THR A 770 24.50 14.64 -0.16
C THR A 770 24.57 13.62 0.99
N PRO A 771 25.70 13.53 1.70
CA PRO A 771 25.79 12.65 2.88
C PRO A 771 24.84 13.08 4.02
N TYR A 772 24.28 14.30 3.96
CA TYR A 772 23.38 14.87 4.97
C TYR A 772 21.88 14.69 4.66
N LYS A 773 21.49 14.49 3.39
CA LYS A 773 20.07 14.46 2.98
C LYS A 773 19.50 13.05 2.76
N THR A 774 20.34 12.10 2.37
CA THR A 774 19.94 10.72 2.03
C THR A 774 20.39 9.74 3.09
N GLY A 775 19.58 8.72 3.40
CA GLY A 775 20.00 7.60 4.24
C GLY A 775 20.71 6.51 3.44
N TYR A 776 21.85 6.03 3.96
CA TYR A 776 22.66 4.98 3.36
C TYR A 776 22.72 3.76 4.29
N TYR A 777 22.53 2.56 3.73
CA TYR A 777 22.55 1.31 4.49
C TYR A 777 23.88 1.09 5.22
N ASN A 778 23.86 0.42 6.37
CA ASN A 778 25.00 0.22 7.28
C ASN A 778 25.65 1.49 7.87
N GLU A 779 25.27 2.70 7.45
CA GLU A 779 25.95 3.92 7.91
C GLU A 779 25.74 4.21 9.39
N LEU A 780 24.67 3.65 9.99
CA LEU A 780 24.36 3.79 11.42
C LEU A 780 25.53 3.40 12.34
N VAL A 781 26.45 2.57 11.84
CA VAL A 781 27.68 2.18 12.56
C VAL A 781 28.58 3.39 12.90
N ILE A 782 28.37 4.55 12.27
CA ILE A 782 29.05 5.79 12.63
C ILE A 782 28.88 6.14 14.12
N ALA A 783 27.72 5.84 14.72
CA ALA A 783 27.48 6.04 16.15
C ALA A 783 28.42 5.17 17.00
N ASP A 784 28.58 3.89 16.65
CA ASP A 784 29.48 2.97 17.33
C ASP A 784 30.96 3.37 17.14
N VAL A 785 31.32 3.87 15.95
CA VAL A 785 32.67 4.40 15.68
C VAL A 785 32.97 5.62 16.55
N ILE A 786 32.01 6.54 16.72
CA ILE A 786 32.15 7.70 17.61
C ILE A 786 32.42 7.25 19.05
N ASP A 787 31.67 6.27 19.55
CA ASP A 787 31.83 5.77 20.91
C ASP A 787 33.14 4.99 21.11
N ALA A 788 33.56 4.18 20.13
CA ALA A 788 34.86 3.53 20.15
C ALA A 788 36.02 4.53 20.14
N LEU A 789 35.95 5.60 19.34
CA LEU A 789 36.95 6.67 19.35
C LEU A 789 37.02 7.36 20.72
N ARG A 790 35.89 7.59 21.38
CA ARG A 790 35.86 8.12 22.76
C ARG A 790 36.51 7.16 23.75
N ALA A 791 36.22 5.86 23.65
CA ALA A 791 36.80 4.83 24.50
C ALA A 791 38.33 4.73 24.34
N GLU A 792 38.84 4.90 23.13
CA GLU A 792 40.29 4.94 22.81
C GLU A 792 40.94 6.31 23.08
N GLY A 793 40.19 7.30 23.59
CA GLY A 793 40.70 8.63 23.92
C GLY A 793 40.89 9.58 22.73
N GLU A 794 40.44 9.20 21.53
CA GLU A 794 40.51 9.96 20.27
C GLU A 794 39.39 11.01 20.17
N THR A 795 39.30 11.88 21.18
CA THR A 795 38.18 12.82 21.37
C THR A 795 37.98 13.81 20.22
N THR A 796 39.04 14.26 19.55
CA THR A 796 38.95 15.15 18.39
C THR A 796 38.31 14.45 17.18
N LYS A 797 38.70 13.21 16.91
CA LYS A 797 38.13 12.40 15.82
C LYS A 797 36.66 12.09 16.07
N ALA A 798 36.32 11.75 17.32
CA ALA A 798 34.94 11.52 17.74
C ALA A 798 34.09 12.78 17.56
N ALA A 799 34.56 13.94 18.02
CA ALA A 799 33.85 15.21 17.90
C ALA A 799 33.62 15.63 16.43
N GLN A 800 34.52 15.26 15.53
CA GLN A 800 34.35 15.53 14.10
C GLN A 800 33.19 14.72 13.50
N LEU A 801 33.17 13.40 13.71
CA LEU A 801 32.08 12.56 13.20
C LEU A 801 30.73 12.89 13.85
N ASP A 802 30.76 13.21 15.15
CA ASP A 802 29.59 13.67 15.90
C ASP A 802 28.96 14.93 15.26
N ALA A 803 29.78 15.88 14.79
CA ALA A 803 29.28 17.06 14.09
C ALA A 803 28.64 16.71 12.73
N TYR A 804 29.24 15.80 11.96
CA TYR A 804 28.67 15.35 10.68
C TYR A 804 27.33 14.63 10.87
N TRP A 805 27.28 13.68 11.80
CA TRP A 805 26.07 12.91 12.09
C TRP A 805 24.95 13.80 12.65
N ASN A 806 25.28 14.75 13.54
CA ASN A 806 24.29 15.72 14.03
C ASN A 806 23.74 16.62 12.92
N HIS A 807 24.56 17.02 11.94
CA HIS A 807 24.07 17.81 10.80
C HIS A 807 23.07 17.01 9.96
N LYS A 808 23.35 15.73 9.71
CA LYS A 808 22.42 14.83 9.03
C LYS A 808 21.12 14.63 9.82
N ALA A 809 21.23 14.30 11.10
CA ALA A 809 20.08 14.13 11.99
C ALA A 809 19.20 15.38 12.00
N ASP A 810 19.83 16.55 12.02
CA ASP A 810 19.15 17.83 12.01
C ASP A 810 18.35 18.09 10.73
N PHE A 811 18.90 17.76 9.55
CA PHE A 811 18.17 17.82 8.30
C PHE A 811 17.00 16.84 8.28
N LEU A 812 17.24 15.56 8.59
CA LEU A 812 16.22 14.52 8.50
C LEU A 812 15.04 14.79 9.45
N ILE A 813 15.31 15.14 10.71
CA ILE A 813 14.27 15.36 11.72
C ILE A 813 13.44 16.63 11.44
N ARG A 814 14.06 17.69 10.90
CA ARG A 814 13.38 19.00 10.75
C ARG A 814 12.86 19.29 9.35
N GLN A 815 13.51 18.77 8.32
CA GLN A 815 13.36 19.25 6.94
C GLN A 815 12.98 18.16 5.93
N ALA A 816 13.34 16.90 6.18
CA ALA A 816 13.06 15.82 5.23
C ALA A 816 11.54 15.60 5.09
N LYS A 817 11.07 15.70 3.84
CA LYS A 817 9.69 15.41 3.45
C LYS A 817 9.63 14.11 2.66
N ASP A 818 10.57 13.92 1.76
CA ASP A 818 10.73 12.67 1.03
C ASP A 818 11.79 11.82 1.73
N LEU A 819 11.40 10.61 2.14
CA LEU A 819 12.32 9.60 2.70
C LEU A 819 12.65 8.52 1.68
N PHE A 820 12.06 8.64 0.48
CA PHE A 820 12.23 7.75 -0.63
C PHE A 820 13.24 8.39 -1.58
N GLY A 821 14.13 7.56 -2.14
CA GLY A 821 15.09 8.03 -3.12
C GLY A 821 16.51 7.59 -2.80
N SER A 822 17.17 7.15 -3.85
CA SER A 822 18.55 6.68 -3.87
C SER A 822 19.22 7.19 -5.16
N GLU A 823 19.95 6.33 -5.86
CA GLU A 823 20.25 6.50 -7.29
C GLU A 823 18.97 6.48 -8.16
N TYR A 824 17.85 6.04 -7.59
CA TYR A 824 16.53 5.98 -8.19
C TYR A 824 15.54 6.95 -7.54
N ALA A 825 14.49 7.28 -8.29
CA ALA A 825 13.45 8.22 -7.84
C ALA A 825 12.66 7.72 -6.63
N PHE A 826 12.61 6.40 -6.42
CA PHE A 826 11.99 5.79 -5.25
C PHE A 826 12.75 4.53 -4.89
N ASP A 827 13.13 4.47 -3.62
CA ASP A 827 13.85 3.36 -3.05
C ASP A 827 13.67 3.36 -1.53
N THR A 828 13.81 2.19 -0.90
CA THR A 828 13.57 1.98 0.54
C THR A 828 14.85 2.05 1.37
N THR A 829 15.98 2.43 0.77
CA THR A 829 17.35 2.32 1.31
C THR A 829 17.58 3.02 2.66
N GLY A 830 16.81 4.06 2.96
CA GLY A 830 17.08 4.96 4.07
C GLY A 830 16.60 4.49 5.45
N PHE A 831 15.79 3.43 5.55
CA PHE A 831 15.06 3.15 6.80
C PHE A 831 15.93 2.75 8.00
N GLU A 832 17.11 2.16 7.78
CA GLU A 832 18.07 1.92 8.87
C GLU A 832 18.61 3.23 9.44
N THR A 833 18.95 4.17 8.55
CA THR A 833 19.43 5.50 8.92
C THR A 833 18.38 6.30 9.65
N THR A 834 17.15 6.33 9.14
CA THR A 834 16.08 7.15 9.74
C THR A 834 15.82 6.70 11.16
N GLN A 835 15.82 5.39 11.43
CA GLN A 835 15.73 4.85 12.78
C GLN A 835 16.94 5.24 13.64
N ALA A 836 18.17 5.03 13.15
CA ALA A 836 19.37 5.40 13.88
C ALA A 836 19.43 6.89 14.23
N VAL A 837 18.88 7.75 13.36
CA VAL A 837 18.72 9.20 13.59
C VAL A 837 17.66 9.50 14.65
N VAL A 838 16.56 8.73 14.70
CA VAL A 838 15.57 8.83 15.78
C VAL A 838 16.23 8.50 17.12
N ASP A 839 16.96 7.38 17.20
CA ASP A 839 17.61 6.93 18.43
C ASP A 839 18.70 7.91 18.89
N TRP A 840 19.51 8.38 17.94
CA TRP A 840 20.44 9.48 18.19
C TRP A 840 19.71 10.73 18.67
N GLY A 841 18.60 11.08 18.01
CA GLY A 841 17.77 12.23 18.28
C GLY A 841 17.26 12.30 19.72
N ARG A 842 16.77 11.18 20.24
CA ARG A 842 16.27 11.07 21.62
C ARG A 842 17.33 11.42 22.66
N GLY A 843 18.60 11.11 22.39
CA GLY A 843 19.72 11.47 23.26
C GLY A 843 20.29 12.89 23.03
N HIS A 844 20.02 13.51 21.88
CA HIS A 844 20.74 14.70 21.40
C HIS A 844 19.88 15.95 21.18
N ALA A 845 18.59 15.91 21.50
CA ALA A 845 17.70 17.06 21.40
C ALA A 845 18.17 18.26 22.26
N MET A 846 17.93 19.48 21.77
CA MET A 846 18.31 20.76 22.40
C MET A 846 19.81 20.93 22.72
N ARG A 847 20.70 20.11 22.16
CA ARG A 847 22.16 20.31 22.25
C ARG A 847 22.63 21.43 21.31
N VAL A 848 23.77 22.01 21.66
CA VAL A 848 24.47 23.01 20.85
C VAL A 848 25.73 22.36 20.28
N TRP A 849 25.91 22.47 18.98
CA TRP A 849 27.13 22.04 18.30
C TRP A 849 27.60 23.11 17.32
N ASN A 850 28.86 22.98 16.91
CA ASN A 850 29.52 23.92 16.00
C ASN A 850 29.60 23.31 14.59
N THR A 851 28.93 23.91 13.62
CA THR A 851 29.03 23.60 12.18
C THR A 851 29.69 24.78 11.48
N ASP A 852 30.78 24.58 10.72
CA ASP A 852 31.41 25.61 9.86
C ASP A 852 31.56 27.01 10.51
N GLY A 853 31.92 27.04 11.80
CA GLY A 853 32.11 28.28 12.56
C GLY A 853 30.84 28.93 13.11
N ARG A 854 29.68 28.27 13.06
CA ARG A 854 28.40 28.70 13.65
C ARG A 854 27.93 27.70 14.70
N SER A 855 27.49 28.20 15.86
CA SER A 855 26.80 27.38 16.86
C SER A 855 25.32 27.27 16.50
N VAL A 856 24.81 26.05 16.36
CA VAL A 856 23.40 25.77 16.04
C VAL A 856 22.79 24.92 17.16
N THR A 857 21.56 25.24 17.56
CA THR A 857 20.77 24.38 18.44
C THR A 857 20.00 23.36 17.61
N SER A 858 20.04 22.07 17.99
CA SER A 858 19.22 20.99 17.41
C SER A 858 17.72 21.28 17.34
N TYR A 859 17.05 20.38 16.61
CA TYR A 859 15.69 19.92 16.87
C TYR A 859 15.30 19.72 18.35
N ARG A 860 13.99 19.78 18.60
CA ARG A 860 13.35 19.52 19.90
C ARG A 860 12.96 18.04 20.00
N ALA A 861 12.74 17.55 21.22
CA ALA A 861 12.25 16.18 21.44
C ALA A 861 10.94 15.90 20.66
N GLY A 862 10.00 16.86 20.65
CA GLY A 862 8.77 16.72 19.87
C GLY A 862 8.96 16.68 18.34
N ASP A 863 10.08 17.19 17.81
CA ASP A 863 10.42 17.02 16.40
C ASP A 863 10.87 15.60 16.10
N VAL A 864 11.67 15.01 17.01
CA VAL A 864 12.11 13.61 16.94
C VAL A 864 10.89 12.68 16.91
N GLU A 865 9.96 12.85 17.86
CA GLU A 865 8.76 11.98 17.93
C GLU A 865 7.82 12.17 16.73
N ARG A 866 7.79 13.35 16.12
CA ARG A 866 7.06 13.57 14.85
C ARG A 866 7.72 12.82 13.71
N PHE A 867 9.05 12.90 13.61
CA PHE A 867 9.82 12.22 12.58
C PHE A 867 9.76 10.69 12.74
N ASP A 868 9.82 10.19 13.97
CA ASP A 868 9.68 8.76 14.29
C ASP A 868 8.36 8.18 13.77
N ARG A 869 7.23 8.83 14.07
CA ARG A 869 5.93 8.39 13.52
C ARG A 869 5.88 8.44 12.00
N TYR A 870 6.53 9.43 11.39
CA TYR A 870 6.53 9.59 9.94
C TYR A 870 7.36 8.50 9.24
N GLN A 871 8.61 8.30 9.67
CA GLN A 871 9.50 7.29 9.09
C GLN A 871 8.97 5.87 9.31
N ARG A 872 8.36 5.60 10.48
CA ARG A 872 7.70 4.32 10.76
C ARG A 872 6.53 4.06 9.81
N ALA A 873 5.66 5.05 9.59
CA ALA A 873 4.53 4.92 8.68
C ALA A 873 4.99 4.63 7.24
N CYS A 874 6.04 5.32 6.78
CA CYS A 874 6.66 5.08 5.47
C CYS A 874 7.22 3.64 5.36
N ASN A 875 7.95 3.18 6.38
CA ASN A 875 8.55 1.84 6.40
C ASN A 875 7.47 0.74 6.42
N VAL A 876 6.40 0.93 7.19
CA VAL A 876 5.26 0.00 7.21
C VAL A 876 4.50 -0.02 5.88
N ALA A 877 4.30 1.13 5.23
CA ALA A 877 3.62 1.21 3.94
C ALA A 877 4.38 0.51 2.81
N CYS A 878 5.71 0.42 2.92
CA CYS A 878 6.56 -0.29 1.98
C CYS A 878 6.72 -1.77 2.33
N ARG A 879 5.79 -2.39 3.07
CA ARG A 879 5.89 -3.81 3.45
C ARG A 879 4.61 -4.59 3.27
N GLY A 880 4.77 -5.84 2.83
CA GLY A 880 3.67 -6.79 2.86
C GLY A 880 3.29 -7.12 4.30
N TRP A 881 1.99 -7.11 4.60
CA TRP A 881 1.50 -7.31 5.98
C TRP A 881 0.20 -8.12 6.04
N LEU A 882 -0.64 -8.04 5.01
CA LEU A 882 -1.90 -8.76 4.94
C LEU A 882 -1.81 -9.99 4.04
N GLU A 883 -0.82 -10.01 3.16
CA GLU A 883 -0.59 -11.03 2.17
C GLU A 883 -0.04 -12.31 2.81
N ASN A 884 -0.34 -13.44 2.16
CA ASN A 884 -0.11 -14.79 2.69
C ASN A 884 1.03 -15.55 2.00
N GLY A 885 2.06 -14.85 1.53
CA GLY A 885 3.18 -15.43 0.79
C GLY A 885 4.52 -15.05 1.40
N PHE A 886 5.41 -16.04 1.55
CA PHE A 886 6.78 -15.84 2.08
C PHE A 886 7.56 -14.76 1.35
N TYR A 887 7.27 -14.56 0.06
CA TYR A 887 7.94 -13.60 -0.80
C TYR A 887 7.34 -12.18 -0.73
N ILE A 888 6.24 -11.95 0.00
CA ILE A 888 5.60 -10.62 0.15
C ILE A 888 5.57 -10.21 1.62
N THR A 889 5.14 -11.09 2.53
CA THR A 889 4.95 -10.72 3.93
C THR A 889 6.28 -10.36 4.60
N GLY A 890 6.38 -9.15 5.14
CA GLY A 890 7.60 -8.61 5.72
C GLY A 890 8.64 -8.14 4.69
N SER A 891 8.48 -8.49 3.40
CA SER A 891 9.32 -7.99 2.31
C SER A 891 9.21 -6.47 2.21
N ASP A 892 10.30 -5.81 1.84
CA ASP A 892 10.20 -4.46 1.30
C ASP A 892 9.55 -4.48 -0.09
N ILE A 893 8.71 -3.49 -0.36
CA ILE A 893 7.93 -3.32 -1.58
C ILE A 893 8.36 -1.99 -2.19
N ARG A 894 8.92 -2.05 -3.40
CA ARG A 894 9.38 -0.88 -4.16
C ARG A 894 8.37 -0.62 -5.25
N ASN A 895 7.47 0.33 -5.00
CA ASN A 895 6.31 0.66 -5.84
C ASN A 895 5.18 -0.39 -5.82
N ASP A 896 5.45 -1.66 -6.11
CA ASP A 896 4.44 -2.73 -6.06
C ASP A 896 5.03 -4.12 -5.72
N THR A 897 4.14 -5.11 -5.59
CA THR A 897 4.42 -6.49 -5.15
C THR A 897 4.91 -7.42 -6.28
N MET A 898 5.36 -6.88 -7.41
CA MET A 898 5.54 -7.65 -8.64
C MET A 898 6.95 -8.12 -8.90
N GLN A 899 7.92 -7.34 -8.45
CA GLN A 899 9.32 -7.52 -8.79
C GLN A 899 10.18 -7.22 -7.57
N TYR A 900 11.37 -7.82 -7.56
CA TYR A 900 12.42 -7.52 -6.59
C TYR A 900 11.94 -7.53 -5.11
N THR A 901 11.21 -8.56 -4.71
CA THR A 901 10.83 -8.75 -3.31
C THR A 901 11.95 -9.43 -2.52
N LEU A 902 11.85 -9.47 -1.20
CA LEU A 902 12.83 -10.01 -0.25
C LEU A 902 14.22 -9.36 -0.31
N SER A 903 14.32 -8.15 -0.85
CA SER A 903 15.60 -7.45 -0.98
C SER A 903 16.27 -7.20 0.37
N TYR A 904 17.50 -6.70 0.36
CA TYR A 904 18.22 -6.31 1.58
C TYR A 904 17.41 -5.41 2.53
N MET A 905 16.56 -4.52 2.01
CA MET A 905 15.75 -3.63 2.85
C MET A 905 14.61 -4.32 3.59
N SER A 906 14.29 -5.56 3.22
CA SER A 906 13.39 -6.41 3.98
C SER A 906 13.94 -6.51 5.41
N GLN A 907 15.12 -7.09 5.61
CA GLN A 907 15.68 -7.27 6.96
C GLN A 907 16.18 -5.97 7.60
N MET A 908 16.79 -5.05 6.83
CA MET A 908 17.34 -3.80 7.38
C MET A 908 16.25 -2.88 7.93
N GLY A 909 15.21 -2.59 7.13
CA GLY A 909 14.08 -1.84 7.67
C GLY A 909 13.23 -2.66 8.64
N GLY A 910 13.32 -4.00 8.62
CA GLY A 910 12.75 -4.89 9.62
C GLY A 910 13.39 -4.71 11.00
N TRP A 911 14.72 -4.54 11.07
CA TRP A 911 15.42 -4.13 12.28
C TRP A 911 14.90 -2.79 12.80
N SER A 912 14.73 -1.78 11.93
CA SER A 912 14.17 -0.49 12.33
C SER A 912 12.80 -0.61 13.00
N LEU A 913 11.90 -1.43 12.43
CA LEU A 913 10.58 -1.68 13.03
C LEU A 913 10.67 -2.48 14.33
N LEU A 914 11.68 -3.35 14.48
CA LEU A 914 11.89 -4.10 15.72
C LEU A 914 12.33 -3.16 16.85
N GLU A 915 13.28 -2.24 16.60
CA GLU A 915 13.70 -1.23 17.58
C GLU A 915 12.49 -0.43 18.09
N ASP A 916 11.64 0.02 17.17
CA ASP A 916 10.40 0.72 17.51
C ASP A 916 9.42 -0.16 18.30
N ALA A 917 9.23 -1.42 17.92
CA ALA A 917 8.36 -2.34 18.64
C ALA A 917 8.88 -2.62 20.07
N LEU A 918 10.19 -2.69 20.26
CA LEU A 918 10.79 -2.98 21.56
C LEU A 918 10.79 -1.75 22.48
N TYR A 919 11.17 -0.59 21.95
CA TYR A 919 11.59 0.55 22.77
C TYR A 919 10.66 1.76 22.73
N ALA A 920 9.76 1.88 21.74
CA ALA A 920 8.82 3.00 21.70
C ALA A 920 7.61 2.78 22.64
N ASP A 921 6.96 3.89 23.00
CA ASP A 921 5.70 3.91 23.74
C ASP A 921 4.54 3.29 22.93
N GLY A 922 3.57 2.69 23.62
CA GLY A 922 2.37 2.09 23.02
C GLY A 922 2.49 0.58 22.76
N SER A 923 1.41 -0.06 22.30
CA SER A 923 1.38 -1.53 22.18
C SER A 923 2.41 -2.07 21.18
N PRO A 924 3.28 -3.02 21.57
CA PRO A 924 4.37 -3.50 20.71
C PRO A 924 3.93 -4.59 19.74
N PHE A 925 2.84 -5.31 20.04
CA PHE A 925 2.61 -6.65 19.51
C PHE A 925 2.37 -6.69 17.99
N LYS A 926 1.55 -5.78 17.46
CA LYS A 926 1.26 -5.77 16.01
C LYS A 926 2.51 -5.45 15.19
N LEU A 927 3.28 -4.46 15.64
CA LEU A 927 4.52 -4.06 14.97
C LEU A 927 5.59 -5.14 15.12
N LEU A 928 5.69 -5.79 16.28
CA LEU A 928 6.60 -6.90 16.54
C LEU A 928 6.37 -8.05 15.55
N ARG A 929 5.11 -8.44 15.28
CA ARG A 929 4.79 -9.49 14.31
C ARG A 929 5.35 -9.16 12.93
N LEU A 930 5.12 -7.94 12.44
CA LEU A 930 5.62 -7.50 11.14
C LEU A 930 7.16 -7.40 11.12
N ALA A 931 7.74 -6.79 12.15
CA ALA A 931 9.18 -6.61 12.28
C ALA A 931 9.92 -7.95 12.29
N TYR A 932 9.43 -8.93 13.05
CA TYR A 932 10.07 -10.24 13.12
C TYR A 932 9.87 -11.08 11.85
N ALA A 933 8.69 -10.99 11.22
CA ALA A 933 8.46 -11.61 9.91
C ALA A 933 9.41 -11.05 8.86
N SER A 934 9.61 -9.73 8.89
CA SER A 934 10.53 -9.01 8.02
C SER A 934 11.99 -9.44 8.24
N LEU A 935 12.44 -9.54 9.49
CA LEU A 935 13.77 -10.07 9.82
C LEU A 935 13.98 -11.50 9.31
N LEU A 936 12.96 -12.35 9.33
CA LEU A 936 13.08 -13.73 8.84
C LEU A 936 12.98 -13.87 7.33
N SER A 937 12.30 -12.94 6.65
CA SER A 937 11.86 -13.07 5.25
C SER A 937 12.98 -13.47 4.27
N SER A 938 14.06 -12.67 4.16
CA SER A 938 15.15 -12.86 3.18
C SER A 938 16.08 -14.06 3.46
N TRP A 939 15.88 -14.80 4.56
CA TRP A 939 16.55 -16.09 4.73
C TRP A 939 16.10 -17.12 3.68
N ALA A 940 14.93 -16.92 3.07
CA ALA A 940 14.47 -17.69 1.92
C ALA A 940 15.37 -17.53 0.68
N LEU A 941 16.21 -16.48 0.62
CA LEU A 941 17.13 -16.21 -0.48
C LEU A 941 18.48 -16.91 -0.34
N ILE A 942 18.72 -17.67 0.73
CA ILE A 942 19.94 -18.48 0.84
C ILE A 942 19.66 -19.88 0.31
N ASN A 943 20.44 -20.28 -0.70
CA ASN A 943 20.48 -21.64 -1.15
C ASN A 943 21.32 -22.48 -0.18
N ALA A 944 20.66 -23.05 0.82
CA ALA A 944 21.30 -23.91 1.80
C ALA A 944 20.41 -25.10 2.17
N GLY A 945 21.05 -26.25 2.36
CA GLY A 945 20.39 -27.50 2.68
C GLY A 945 21.32 -28.50 3.37
N ASP A 946 20.76 -29.63 3.75
CA ASP A 946 21.54 -30.80 4.14
C ASP A 946 21.78 -31.72 2.93
N GLU A 947 22.46 -32.85 3.14
CA GLU A 947 22.75 -33.80 2.06
C GLU A 947 21.48 -34.40 1.44
N GLU A 948 20.39 -34.53 2.23
CA GLU A 948 19.10 -35.05 1.74
C GLU A 948 18.42 -34.08 0.78
N SER A 949 18.55 -32.77 1.00
CA SER A 949 18.07 -31.75 0.07
C SER A 949 19.08 -31.35 -1.01
N ASP A 950 20.16 -32.12 -1.18
CA ASP A 950 21.29 -31.82 -2.08
C ASP A 950 21.82 -30.39 -1.87
N TYR A 951 21.98 -29.98 -0.61
CA TYR A 951 22.60 -28.70 -0.22
C TYR A 951 21.92 -27.43 -0.77
N GLY A 952 20.60 -27.49 -1.07
CA GLY A 952 19.82 -26.29 -1.36
C GLY A 952 18.61 -26.53 -2.27
N TYR A 953 17.56 -25.72 -2.08
CA TYR A 953 16.30 -25.82 -2.84
C TYR A 953 16.38 -25.17 -4.23
N TRP A 954 16.99 -23.99 -4.33
CA TRP A 954 16.97 -23.19 -5.56
C TRP A 954 17.95 -23.70 -6.60
N PHE A 955 19.18 -23.99 -6.17
CA PHE A 955 20.29 -24.47 -6.99
C PHE A 955 21.03 -25.59 -6.25
N PRO A 956 20.59 -26.85 -6.40
CA PRO A 956 21.20 -27.98 -5.70
C PRO A 956 22.70 -28.14 -5.98
N GLY A 957 23.39 -28.79 -5.05
CA GLY A 957 24.80 -29.14 -5.08
C GLY A 957 25.64 -28.42 -4.02
N ALA A 958 26.58 -29.15 -3.40
CA ALA A 958 27.44 -28.64 -2.32
C ALA A 958 28.26 -27.38 -2.69
N ALA A 959 28.56 -27.16 -3.97
CA ALA A 959 29.25 -25.96 -4.44
C ALA A 959 28.40 -24.68 -4.29
N ASN A 960 27.07 -24.82 -4.26
CA ASN A 960 26.11 -23.73 -4.11
C ASN A 960 25.61 -23.55 -2.65
N GLN A 961 26.09 -24.36 -1.70
CA GLN A 961 25.72 -24.24 -0.28
C GLN A 961 26.14 -22.86 0.26
N GLY A 962 25.16 -22.02 0.62
CA GLY A 962 25.35 -20.65 1.08
C GLY A 962 25.39 -19.60 -0.02
N ALA A 963 25.09 -19.96 -1.28
CA ALA A 963 24.82 -18.97 -2.32
C ALA A 963 23.58 -18.16 -1.95
N SER A 964 23.55 -16.88 -2.32
CA SER A 964 22.44 -15.96 -2.02
C SER A 964 21.89 -15.37 -3.30
N SER A 965 20.62 -14.98 -3.26
CA SER A 965 19.97 -14.17 -4.30
C SER A 965 19.88 -12.70 -3.89
N GLY A 966 19.97 -11.80 -4.86
CA GLY A 966 19.71 -10.37 -4.70
C GLY A 966 18.26 -10.06 -4.36
N GLY A 967 17.32 -10.86 -4.84
CA GLY A 967 15.90 -10.71 -4.55
C GLY A 967 15.08 -11.92 -4.99
N PHE A 968 13.78 -11.78 -4.99
CA PHE A 968 12.85 -12.74 -5.56
C PHE A 968 12.00 -12.02 -6.60
N GLU A 969 11.75 -12.67 -7.74
CA GLU A 969 10.76 -12.21 -8.72
C GLU A 969 9.45 -12.97 -8.51
N PRO A 970 8.35 -12.33 -8.06
CA PRO A 970 7.04 -12.96 -7.96
C PRO A 970 6.37 -13.28 -9.31
N LEU A 971 6.72 -12.54 -10.35
CA LEU A 971 6.13 -12.66 -11.67
C LEU A 971 6.38 -14.05 -12.29
N PRO A 972 5.40 -14.62 -13.03
CA PRO A 972 5.58 -15.90 -13.73
C PRO A 972 6.79 -15.93 -14.68
N TYR A 973 7.11 -14.77 -15.28
CA TYR A 973 8.29 -14.51 -16.09
C TYR A 973 8.73 -13.07 -15.85
N ALA A 974 10.02 -12.87 -15.58
CA ALA A 974 10.57 -11.53 -15.35
C ALA A 974 12.02 -11.43 -15.82
N THR A 975 12.46 -10.19 -15.92
CA THR A 975 13.87 -9.85 -16.07
C THR A 975 14.29 -9.14 -14.81
N THR A 976 15.32 -9.64 -14.15
CA THR A 976 15.90 -8.99 -12.96
C THR A 976 16.33 -7.57 -13.32
N TRP A 977 16.49 -6.73 -12.30
CA TRP A 977 17.06 -5.39 -12.47
C TRP A 977 18.42 -5.39 -13.22
N LEU A 978 19.18 -6.48 -13.07
CA LEU A 978 20.46 -6.73 -13.72
C LEU A 978 20.37 -7.08 -15.22
N GLY A 979 19.18 -7.42 -15.71
CA GLY A 979 18.94 -7.79 -17.10
C GLY A 979 19.03 -9.29 -17.39
N GLN A 980 19.05 -10.16 -16.37
CA GLN A 980 18.97 -11.60 -16.56
C GLN A 980 17.53 -12.11 -16.39
N PRO A 981 17.13 -13.20 -17.06
CA PRO A 981 15.83 -13.81 -16.82
C PRO A 981 15.75 -14.38 -15.40
N ALA A 982 14.62 -14.14 -14.74
CA ALA A 982 14.25 -14.74 -13.47
C ALA A 982 12.74 -15.00 -13.48
N ASP A 983 12.35 -16.25 -13.73
CA ASP A 983 10.96 -16.65 -13.87
C ASP A 983 10.45 -17.19 -12.52
N ARG A 984 9.49 -16.48 -11.90
CA ARG A 984 8.99 -16.66 -10.53
C ARG A 984 10.05 -17.21 -9.56
N GLY A 985 11.12 -16.44 -9.30
CA GLY A 985 12.24 -17.06 -8.65
C GLY A 985 13.45 -16.22 -8.27
N TYR A 986 14.45 -17.00 -7.89
CA TYR A 986 15.74 -16.63 -7.36
C TYR A 986 16.66 -16.03 -8.42
N TRP A 987 17.32 -14.91 -8.10
CA TRP A 987 18.33 -14.28 -8.95
C TRP A 987 19.66 -15.03 -8.86
N ILE A 988 20.35 -15.17 -9.99
CA ILE A 988 21.60 -15.94 -10.05
C ILE A 988 22.78 -15.28 -9.30
N TYR A 989 22.67 -14.00 -8.95
CA TYR A 989 23.64 -13.24 -8.17
C TYR A 989 23.03 -12.79 -6.85
N GLY A 990 23.86 -12.68 -5.80
CA GLY A 990 23.42 -12.34 -4.45
C GLY A 990 23.21 -10.85 -4.20
N CYS A 991 23.72 -10.02 -5.10
CA CYS A 991 23.62 -8.57 -5.08
C CYS A 991 23.84 -7.94 -3.68
N GLU A 992 23.00 -6.97 -3.33
CA GLU A 992 22.99 -6.24 -2.06
C GLU A 992 22.49 -7.06 -0.86
N THR A 993 21.92 -8.25 -1.04
CA THR A 993 21.19 -8.98 0.03
C THR A 993 22.04 -9.23 1.28
N ASP A 994 23.37 -9.33 1.16
CA ASP A 994 24.27 -9.43 2.31
C ASP A 994 24.16 -8.23 3.28
N LEU A 995 23.79 -7.05 2.79
CA LEU A 995 23.47 -5.88 3.61
C LEU A 995 22.21 -6.14 4.47
N GLY A 996 21.23 -6.85 3.91
CA GLY A 996 20.08 -7.40 4.61
C GLY A 996 20.49 -8.25 5.80
N TYR A 997 21.43 -9.17 5.57
CA TYR A 997 21.96 -10.02 6.64
C TYR A 997 22.70 -9.22 7.72
N CYS A 998 23.33 -8.08 7.41
CA CYS A 998 23.80 -7.15 8.45
C CYS A 998 22.65 -6.62 9.31
N GLY A 999 21.54 -6.21 8.69
CA GLY A 999 20.31 -5.80 9.38
C GLY A 999 19.75 -6.89 10.29
N TYR A 1000 19.72 -8.14 9.82
CA TYR A 1000 19.34 -9.28 10.66
C TYR A 1000 20.24 -9.42 11.89
N LEU A 1001 21.56 -9.40 11.73
CA LEU A 1001 22.50 -9.58 12.84
C LEU A 1001 22.30 -8.53 13.95
N ARG A 1002 21.85 -7.31 13.60
CA ARG A 1002 21.49 -6.25 14.56
C ARG A 1002 20.19 -6.58 15.31
N GLY A 1003 19.17 -7.05 14.59
CA GLY A 1003 17.87 -7.40 15.15
C GLY A 1003 17.75 -8.79 15.77
N ALA A 1004 18.77 -9.63 15.62
CA ALA A 1004 18.79 -11.01 16.11
C ALA A 1004 18.60 -11.04 17.64
N SER A 1005 17.42 -11.53 18.04
CA SER A 1005 16.97 -11.46 19.42
C SER A 1005 15.98 -12.59 19.74
N LEU A 1006 16.07 -13.07 20.98
CA LEU A 1006 15.06 -13.91 21.61
C LEU A 1006 13.98 -13.01 22.20
N VAL A 1007 12.76 -13.05 21.65
CA VAL A 1007 11.62 -12.28 22.17
C VAL A 1007 10.55 -13.22 22.71
N VAL A 1008 10.25 -13.09 23.99
CA VAL A 1008 9.12 -13.78 24.64
C VAL A 1008 8.01 -12.77 24.82
N ALA A 1009 6.94 -12.90 24.03
CA ALA A 1009 5.84 -11.95 23.99
C ALA A 1009 4.53 -12.61 24.40
N ASP A 1010 3.82 -12.05 25.38
CA ASP A 1010 2.44 -12.41 25.72
C ASP A 1010 1.47 -11.68 24.79
N ASP A 1011 1.47 -12.13 23.53
CA ASP A 1011 0.73 -11.51 22.44
C ASP A 1011 -0.81 -11.64 22.67
N PRO A 1012 -1.58 -10.55 22.49
CA PRO A 1012 -3.03 -10.56 22.77
C PRO A 1012 -3.83 -11.47 21.83
N ASP A 1013 -3.36 -11.70 20.61
CA ASP A 1013 -4.04 -12.54 19.62
C ASP A 1013 -3.52 -13.98 19.65
N PHE A 1014 -2.21 -14.17 19.85
CA PHE A 1014 -1.55 -15.48 19.78
C PHE A 1014 -1.27 -16.15 21.13
N GLY A 1015 -1.47 -15.44 22.25
CA GLY A 1015 -0.95 -15.84 23.56
C GLY A 1015 0.57 -15.77 23.60
N ARG A 1016 1.23 -16.52 24.50
CA ARG A 1016 2.70 -16.49 24.60
C ARG A 1016 3.36 -17.02 23.32
N VAL A 1017 4.13 -16.17 22.63
CA VAL A 1017 4.97 -16.48 21.47
C VAL A 1017 6.43 -16.35 21.86
N VAL A 1018 7.28 -17.22 21.32
CA VAL A 1018 8.74 -17.17 21.47
C VAL A 1018 9.32 -16.99 20.07
N TYR A 1019 9.83 -15.80 19.79
CA TYR A 1019 10.55 -15.48 18.56
C TYR A 1019 12.05 -15.70 18.79
N GLY A 1020 12.77 -16.28 17.82
CA GLY A 1020 14.22 -16.48 17.95
C GLY A 1020 14.62 -17.51 19.01
N GLY A 1021 13.71 -18.42 19.38
CA GLY A 1021 14.02 -19.50 20.29
C GLY A 1021 12.94 -20.59 20.29
N VAL A 1022 13.30 -21.74 20.85
CA VAL A 1022 12.43 -22.92 20.95
C VAL A 1022 12.18 -23.25 22.42
N GLU A 1023 10.91 -23.38 22.80
CA GLU A 1023 10.53 -23.85 24.15
C GLU A 1023 10.92 -25.33 24.29
N THR A 1024 11.91 -25.64 25.13
CA THR A 1024 12.45 -27.01 25.31
C THR A 1024 11.79 -27.76 26.46
N ALA A 1025 11.25 -27.05 27.44
CA ALA A 1025 10.48 -27.63 28.53
C ALA A 1025 9.57 -26.60 29.20
N ARG A 1026 8.42 -27.06 29.67
CA ARG A 1026 7.56 -26.33 30.62
C ARG A 1026 7.18 -27.20 31.80
N GLN A 1027 7.33 -26.67 33.02
CA GLN A 1027 6.87 -27.32 34.27
C GLN A 1027 5.98 -26.35 35.07
N GLY A 1028 4.73 -26.78 35.37
CA GLY A 1028 3.67 -26.04 36.10
C GLY A 1028 3.00 -24.90 35.30
N ALA A 1029 1.71 -24.56 35.44
CA ALA A 1029 0.50 -25.32 35.79
C ALA A 1029 -0.27 -25.69 34.50
N LYS A 1030 -1.22 -26.64 34.54
CA LYS A 1030 -1.95 -27.07 33.34
C LYS A 1030 -2.81 -25.92 32.80
N ALA A 1031 -3.18 -26.00 31.52
CA ALA A 1031 -4.19 -25.11 30.96
C ALA A 1031 -5.47 -25.18 31.81
N GLY A 1032 -5.81 -24.09 32.50
CA GLY A 1032 -7.00 -23.98 33.35
C GLY A 1032 -6.75 -23.78 34.86
N ASP A 1033 -5.51 -23.76 35.34
CA ASP A 1033 -5.24 -23.52 36.77
C ASP A 1033 -5.02 -22.03 37.10
N ASP A 1034 -5.60 -21.60 38.23
CA ASP A 1034 -5.51 -20.27 38.83
C ASP A 1034 -4.05 -19.94 39.22
N PRO A 1035 -3.42 -18.88 38.68
CA PRO A 1035 -2.02 -18.53 38.93
C PRO A 1035 -1.70 -18.16 40.39
N ALA A 1036 -2.69 -18.09 41.28
CA ALA A 1036 -2.50 -17.67 42.67
C ALA A 1036 -1.60 -18.59 43.54
N GLU A 1037 -1.30 -19.83 43.15
CA GLU A 1037 -0.51 -20.78 43.98
C GLU A 1037 0.65 -21.53 43.26
N GLY A 1038 0.97 -21.22 41.99
CA GLY A 1038 1.97 -21.97 41.20
C GLY A 1038 3.20 -21.17 40.72
N THR A 1039 4.30 -21.89 40.42
CA THR A 1039 5.43 -21.37 39.63
C THR A 1039 5.36 -21.94 38.21
N ARG A 1040 5.35 -21.08 37.19
CA ARG A 1040 5.50 -21.47 35.79
C ARG A 1040 6.97 -21.39 35.41
N VAL A 1041 7.56 -22.52 35.01
CA VAL A 1041 8.94 -22.59 34.55
C VAL A 1041 8.96 -22.85 33.05
N THR A 1042 9.57 -21.97 32.27
CA THR A 1042 9.74 -22.10 30.81
C THR A 1042 11.23 -22.12 30.49
N ARG A 1043 11.72 -23.19 29.85
CA ARG A 1043 13.09 -23.26 29.33
C ARG A 1043 13.10 -23.03 27.83
N ILE A 1044 14.04 -22.22 27.37
CA ILE A 1044 14.13 -21.78 25.98
C ILE A 1044 15.57 -21.95 25.51
N ALA A 1045 15.73 -22.63 24.38
CA ALA A 1045 16.97 -22.63 23.63
C ALA A 1045 16.93 -21.46 22.62
N PRO A 1046 17.83 -20.47 22.71
CA PRO A 1046 17.92 -19.40 21.72
C PRO A 1046 18.36 -19.94 20.35
N THR A 1047 17.66 -19.56 19.30
CA THR A 1047 17.88 -20.03 17.91
C THR A 1047 17.96 -18.89 16.89
N ASP A 1048 17.95 -17.62 17.33
CA ASP A 1048 18.19 -16.44 16.47
C ASP A 1048 19.61 -16.43 15.85
N GLY A 1049 20.50 -17.28 16.37
CA GLY A 1049 21.80 -17.52 15.80
C GLY A 1049 22.88 -16.56 16.28
N VAL A 1050 22.55 -15.40 16.87
CA VAL A 1050 23.50 -14.50 17.54
C VAL A 1050 23.46 -14.73 19.05
N ASN A 1051 22.27 -14.94 19.61
CA ASN A 1051 21.98 -15.35 20.98
C ASN A 1051 22.52 -14.35 22.03
N ARG A 1052 22.29 -13.05 21.84
CA ARG A 1052 22.81 -11.98 22.72
C ARG A 1052 21.77 -11.04 23.30
N GLN A 1053 20.55 -11.08 22.78
CA GLN A 1053 19.48 -10.20 23.20
C GLN A 1053 18.28 -11.02 23.64
N LEU A 1054 17.73 -10.69 24.81
CA LEU A 1054 16.50 -11.26 25.33
C LEU A 1054 15.54 -10.12 25.66
N HIS A 1055 14.32 -10.23 25.16
CA HIS A 1055 13.23 -9.31 25.46
C HIS A 1055 12.03 -10.09 26.00
N LEU A 1056 11.53 -9.71 27.17
CA LEU A 1056 10.29 -10.22 27.75
C LEU A 1056 9.24 -9.11 27.67
N LEU A 1057 8.18 -9.32 26.88
CA LEU A 1057 7.12 -8.36 26.63
C LEU A 1057 5.79 -8.91 27.14
N ARG A 1058 5.27 -8.35 28.24
CA ARG A 1058 4.01 -8.81 28.86
C ARG A 1058 2.85 -7.85 28.64
N SER A 1059 3.15 -6.56 28.49
CA SER A 1059 2.18 -5.53 28.13
C SER A 1059 2.84 -4.38 27.36
N ASP A 1060 2.09 -3.30 27.17
CA ASP A 1060 2.61 -2.02 26.67
C ASP A 1060 3.70 -1.40 27.55
N THR A 1061 3.80 -1.78 28.82
CA THR A 1061 4.66 -1.14 29.83
C THR A 1061 5.53 -2.14 30.57
N ASP A 1062 5.04 -3.36 30.83
CA ASP A 1062 5.82 -4.45 31.43
C ASP A 1062 6.70 -5.10 30.36
N ARG A 1063 7.90 -4.51 30.20
CA ARG A 1063 8.94 -5.00 29.29
C ARG A 1063 10.28 -5.04 30.00
N VAL A 1064 11.00 -6.13 29.78
CA VAL A 1064 12.35 -6.35 30.30
C VAL A 1064 13.28 -6.61 29.12
N HIS A 1065 14.37 -5.88 29.07
CA HIS A 1065 15.38 -6.03 28.01
C HIS A 1065 16.70 -6.44 28.64
N VAL A 1066 17.36 -7.43 28.04
CA VAL A 1066 18.64 -7.97 28.49
C VAL A 1066 19.57 -8.08 27.30
N LEU A 1067 20.67 -7.35 27.34
CA LEU A 1067 21.67 -7.23 26.28
C LEU A 1067 23.00 -7.77 26.78
N LEU A 1068 23.60 -8.70 26.05
CA LEU A 1068 24.87 -9.33 26.37
C LEU A 1068 25.93 -8.96 25.33
N ALA A 1069 27.02 -8.35 25.80
CA ALA A 1069 28.23 -8.14 25.02
C ALA A 1069 29.28 -9.20 25.33
N ASP A 1070 30.06 -9.57 24.31
CA ASP A 1070 31.25 -10.44 24.40
C ASP A 1070 31.00 -11.88 24.86
N ALA A 1071 29.76 -12.36 24.80
CA ALA A 1071 29.37 -13.75 25.09
C ALA A 1071 28.05 -14.09 24.38
N ARG A 1072 27.49 -15.27 24.64
CA ARG A 1072 26.17 -15.70 24.14
C ARG A 1072 25.35 -16.42 25.20
N PHE A 1073 24.03 -16.42 25.01
CA PHE A 1073 23.10 -17.27 25.75
C PHE A 1073 23.12 -18.70 25.19
N ALA A 1074 23.40 -19.68 26.04
CA ALA A 1074 23.25 -21.09 25.72
C ALA A 1074 21.83 -21.60 26.04
N GLU A 1075 21.23 -21.11 27.12
CA GLU A 1075 19.87 -21.44 27.56
C GLU A 1075 19.30 -20.25 28.34
N VAL A 1076 17.98 -20.03 28.23
CA VAL A 1076 17.23 -19.09 29.06
C VAL A 1076 16.14 -19.84 29.81
N THR A 1077 16.04 -19.63 31.12
CA THR A 1077 14.96 -20.14 31.97
C THR A 1077 14.18 -18.98 32.57
N LEU A 1078 12.87 -18.96 32.34
CA LEU A 1078 11.92 -18.02 32.93
C LEU A 1078 11.14 -18.74 34.04
N GLU A 1079 11.21 -18.21 35.26
CA GLU A 1079 10.42 -18.67 36.41
C GLU A 1079 9.48 -17.55 36.86
N GLU A 1080 8.19 -17.75 36.64
CA GLU A 1080 7.13 -16.79 36.98
C GLU A 1080 6.35 -17.30 38.18
N PHE A 1081 6.31 -16.51 39.26
CA PHE A 1081 5.69 -16.88 40.52
C PHE A 1081 4.31 -16.22 40.68
N GLY A 1082 3.35 -16.91 41.29
CA GLY A 1082 1.97 -16.41 41.50
C GLY A 1082 1.81 -15.06 42.23
N HIS A 1083 2.86 -14.55 42.88
CA HIS A 1083 2.90 -13.22 43.48
C HIS A 1083 3.47 -12.11 42.56
N GLY A 1084 3.60 -12.37 41.26
CA GLY A 1084 4.09 -11.42 40.25
C GLY A 1084 5.62 -11.35 40.11
N ARG A 1085 6.37 -11.99 41.02
CA ARG A 1085 7.84 -12.10 40.93
C ARG A 1085 8.23 -12.87 39.67
N THR A 1086 9.28 -12.44 38.99
CA THR A 1086 9.86 -13.14 37.83
C THR A 1086 11.35 -13.34 38.03
N ALA A 1087 11.86 -14.55 37.79
CA ALA A 1087 13.29 -14.82 37.71
C ALA A 1087 13.68 -15.25 36.30
N ILE A 1088 14.67 -14.56 35.73
CA ILE A 1088 15.25 -14.87 34.42
C ILE A 1088 16.65 -15.42 34.68
N THR A 1089 16.86 -16.71 34.45
CA THR A 1089 18.18 -17.35 34.55
C THR A 1089 18.76 -17.55 33.16
N LEU A 1090 19.95 -17.00 32.93
CA LEU A 1090 20.70 -17.09 31.69
C LEU A 1090 21.90 -18.02 31.90
N GLU A 1091 22.09 -18.98 31.01
CA GLU A 1091 23.35 -19.72 30.89
C GLU A 1091 24.26 -18.96 29.91
N ILE A 1092 25.30 -18.31 30.42
CA ILE A 1092 26.26 -17.55 29.61
C ILE A 1092 27.38 -18.49 29.15
N ALA A 1093 27.69 -18.45 27.86
CA ALA A 1093 28.77 -19.22 27.24
C ALA A 1093 29.61 -18.37 26.30
N ASP A 1094 30.80 -18.88 25.97
CA ASP A 1094 31.75 -18.30 25.03
C ASP A 1094 32.17 -16.86 25.38
N ALA A 1095 32.31 -16.54 26.67
CA ALA A 1095 32.82 -15.26 27.10
C ALA A 1095 34.27 -15.06 26.65
N ILE A 1096 34.51 -13.99 25.90
CA ILE A 1096 35.83 -13.66 25.37
C ILE A 1096 36.76 -13.29 26.53
N ASP A 1097 37.93 -13.94 26.60
CA ASP A 1097 38.86 -13.85 27.74
C ASP A 1097 38.22 -14.14 29.12
N GLY A 1098 37.12 -14.91 29.12
CA GLY A 1098 36.35 -15.25 30.33
C GLY A 1098 35.62 -14.07 30.95
N ARG A 1099 35.35 -12.99 30.19
CA ARG A 1099 34.61 -11.80 30.64
C ARG A 1099 33.51 -11.45 29.63
N ALA A 1100 32.37 -11.04 30.16
CA ALA A 1100 31.25 -10.52 29.38
C ALA A 1100 30.66 -9.29 30.09
N THR A 1101 29.87 -8.49 29.38
CA THR A 1101 29.12 -7.39 29.99
C THR A 1101 27.64 -7.58 29.70
N LEU A 1102 26.82 -7.58 30.75
CA LEU A 1102 25.37 -7.67 30.63
C LEU A 1102 24.74 -6.35 31.06
N ARG A 1103 23.93 -5.77 30.18
CA ARG A 1103 23.03 -4.67 30.51
C ARG A 1103 21.61 -5.20 30.57
N ALA A 1104 20.87 -4.85 31.62
CA ALA A 1104 19.47 -5.20 31.73
C ALA A 1104 18.68 -4.01 32.26
N PHE A 1105 17.52 -3.74 31.65
CA PHE A 1105 16.66 -2.63 32.03
C PHE A 1105 15.17 -2.93 31.83
N THR A 1106 14.32 -2.23 32.59
CA THR A 1106 12.85 -2.31 32.49
C THR A 1106 12.29 -1.04 31.86
N HIS A 1107 11.21 -1.19 31.10
CA HIS A 1107 10.55 -0.07 30.43
C HIS A 1107 9.71 0.77 31.40
N ASP A 1108 9.03 0.13 32.36
CA ASP A 1108 8.23 0.79 33.41
C ASP A 1108 9.04 1.32 34.61
N GLY A 1109 10.36 1.09 34.61
CA GLY A 1109 11.24 1.45 35.72
C GLY A 1109 11.18 0.51 36.93
N THR A 1110 10.54 -0.66 36.81
CA THR A 1110 10.53 -1.70 37.85
C THR A 1110 11.97 -2.13 38.17
N PRO A 1111 12.38 -2.11 39.46
CA PRO A 1111 13.75 -2.47 39.82
C PRO A 1111 14.00 -3.97 39.64
N MET A 1112 15.16 -4.30 39.09
CA MET A 1112 15.65 -5.67 38.98
C MET A 1112 16.90 -5.87 39.85
N THR A 1113 17.18 -7.11 40.22
CA THR A 1113 18.38 -7.50 40.98
C THR A 1113 19.23 -8.51 40.21
N ILE A 1114 20.53 -8.22 40.08
CA ILE A 1114 21.54 -9.10 39.47
C ILE A 1114 22.73 -9.22 40.41
N GLY A 1115 22.91 -10.40 41.01
CA GLY A 1115 23.92 -10.62 42.04
C GLY A 1115 23.70 -9.72 43.26
N ARG A 1116 24.55 -8.68 43.44
CA ARG A 1116 24.45 -7.69 44.53
C ARG A 1116 23.96 -6.31 44.07
N SER A 1117 23.71 -6.14 42.78
CA SER A 1117 23.28 -4.88 42.19
C SER A 1117 21.76 -4.86 42.05
N THR A 1118 21.12 -3.75 42.41
CA THR A 1118 19.68 -3.54 42.26
C THR A 1118 19.43 -2.17 41.63
N GLY A 1119 18.54 -2.10 40.63
CA GLY A 1119 18.23 -0.87 39.89
C GLY A 1119 17.31 -1.16 38.70
N ALA A 1120 16.79 -0.12 38.05
CA ALA A 1120 15.93 -0.26 36.87
C ALA A 1120 16.71 -0.36 35.54
N ASP A 1121 17.97 0.07 35.52
CA ASP A 1121 18.94 -0.13 34.44
C ASP A 1121 20.28 -0.49 35.09
N LEU A 1122 20.77 -1.68 34.82
CA LEU A 1122 21.97 -2.24 35.42
C LEU A 1122 22.91 -2.70 34.33
N THR A 1123 24.19 -2.32 34.44
CA THR A 1123 25.28 -2.89 33.65
C THR A 1123 26.23 -3.62 34.59
N VAL A 1124 26.42 -4.93 34.40
CA VAL A 1124 27.22 -5.78 35.28
C VAL A 1124 28.24 -6.61 34.49
N PRO A 1125 29.49 -6.74 34.98
CA PRO A 1125 30.46 -7.65 34.38
C PRO A 1125 30.14 -9.10 34.79
N LEU A 1126 30.21 -10.00 33.83
CA LEU A 1126 29.92 -11.43 33.98
C LEU A 1126 31.09 -12.30 33.52
N ARG A 1127 30.96 -13.60 33.77
CA ARG A 1127 31.77 -14.69 33.22
C ARG A 1127 30.83 -15.80 32.76
N ASP A 1128 31.37 -16.81 32.09
CA ASP A 1128 30.63 -18.03 31.76
C ASP A 1128 29.94 -18.66 32.98
N GLY A 1129 28.76 -19.22 32.74
CA GLY A 1129 27.92 -19.89 33.73
C GLY A 1129 26.59 -19.16 33.98
N LYS A 1130 25.92 -19.55 35.07
CA LYS A 1130 24.56 -19.10 35.38
C LYS A 1130 24.51 -17.73 36.00
N VAL A 1131 23.62 -16.90 35.48
CA VAL A 1131 23.27 -15.58 36.03
C VAL A 1131 21.76 -15.45 36.13
N THR A 1132 21.27 -15.05 37.30
CA THR A 1132 19.84 -14.86 37.54
C THR A 1132 19.53 -13.39 37.76
N ILE A 1133 18.56 -12.88 37.00
CA ILE A 1133 17.93 -11.58 37.13
C ILE A 1133 16.60 -11.80 37.86
N THR A 1134 16.34 -11.11 38.95
CA THR A 1134 15.05 -11.14 39.65
C THR A 1134 14.35 -9.79 39.51
N LEU A 1135 13.08 -9.82 39.09
CA LEU A 1135 12.15 -8.69 39.10
C LEU A 1135 11.17 -8.80 40.27
#